data_AF-A0A817HF65-F1
#
_entry.id   AF-A0A817HF65-F1
#
_cell.length_a   1.000
_cell.length_b   1.000
_cell.length_c   1.000
_cell.angle_alpha   90.00
_cell.angle_beta   90.00
_cell.angle_gamma   90.00
#
_symmetry.space_group_name_H-M   'P 1'
#
loop_
_entity.id
_entity.type
_entity.pdbx_description
1 polymer ?
#
loop_
_entity_poly.entity_id
_entity_poly.type
_entity_poly.pdbx_seq_one_letter_code
_entity_poly.pdbx_strand_id
1 'polypeptide(L)'
;MMMHHRCFFDLLPAELLHILFNYFSGHEILISFYGLSDYMNAILQSYSAYKLNFKSISRYNFDLICRNIRPEQVISLILCDSDDTSGESELFFSYFQIEQFIRFQSLTLIKIEFKSLDFIFYNLSKLNQLRSFSFDASTIRHTYGPMDLNSGNTLRQINSMLIHTYAQILPQLKFLNLNGGWVLELIQLSNLQRLKLGSCSIDKLETITHLAPQLKSLDVCINFGEMNFQSIILPTRLTRLNLQIDCKNHLEYSTKCMMMYHRFFFDLLLAELLRILFNYFSGHEILISFYGLSDYMNAILQSYSSYKLNFKSISRYNFDLICRNIRPEQVTSLILCDNDDTSGESELFFSYFQIEQFIRLQSLTLIKIEFKSLDFIFYNLSKLNQLRSFSFDVSTIRHTYGLMDLNSGNKLREINSMLIHTYAQILPQLKFLNLNDGWVLESIQLSNLQRLKLGSCSIGKLETITHLAPQLKSLDVCINFGEMNFQSIILPTRLTRLNLQIDFFPVSMDYMEYFLSNCFYLRHFELHLAGYADLTDGQRWQALTNSLVTFYFKFDIHICINFIEQILNSFRTSFWLEEKHCHVNEFTVRKGKISKEYFTNINVLKLKYSIPLKYLLRIVDLNQVKHLSILSLQYLLKLMPISKKLPCLYELSVKNDITKHAIKRMFTYSLEQIQKLTIRISDKYNEYIIEELFRLFPCTKYLIYKSHISSTHVMIHLINGFEHLLNASFISCGPFSNQEQIFRYDPNLIVSRIKRLTYGASFCRIYYLPNNGSEFIINWWIEEQVSHFYVIQILLIFYCFILI
;
A
#
# COMPACT_ATOMS: atom_id res chain seq x y z
N MET A 1 -4.62 -16.49 -21.08
CA MET A 1 -3.32 -16.47 -20.37
C MET A 1 -3.35 -15.30 -19.40
N MET A 2 -3.53 -15.55 -18.09
CA MET A 2 -3.60 -14.48 -17.08
C MET A 2 -2.20 -13.90 -16.86
N MET A 3 -2.02 -12.58 -17.02
CA MET A 3 -0.80 -11.92 -16.56
C MET A 3 -0.75 -12.01 -15.03
N HIS A 4 0.12 -12.86 -14.50
CA HIS A 4 0.49 -12.81 -13.09
C HIS A 4 1.14 -11.45 -12.84
N HIS A 5 0.46 -10.59 -12.09
CA HIS A 5 1.10 -9.43 -11.47
C HIS A 5 2.29 -9.96 -10.66
N ARG A 6 3.52 -9.62 -11.09
CA ARG A 6 4.73 -9.96 -10.33
C ARG A 6 4.58 -9.41 -8.92
N CYS A 7 4.76 -10.26 -7.93
CA CYS A 7 4.72 -9.85 -6.55
C CYS A 7 5.94 -8.97 -6.28
N PHE A 8 5.81 -7.89 -5.49
CA PHE A 8 6.95 -7.01 -5.16
C PHE A 8 8.11 -7.80 -4.53
N PHE A 9 7.80 -8.83 -3.74
CA PHE A 9 8.78 -9.72 -3.14
C PHE A 9 9.65 -10.47 -4.17
N ASP A 10 9.15 -10.64 -5.40
CA ASP A 10 9.91 -11.27 -6.49
C ASP A 10 11.14 -10.43 -6.93
N LEU A 11 11.24 -9.17 -6.46
CA LEU A 11 12.36 -8.28 -6.72
C LEU A 11 13.43 -8.29 -5.61
N LEU A 12 13.13 -8.86 -4.43
CA LEU A 12 14.06 -8.87 -3.31
C LEU A 12 15.00 -10.09 -3.39
N PRO A 13 16.32 -9.92 -3.20
CA PRO A 13 17.25 -11.03 -3.04
C PRO A 13 16.83 -12.00 -1.93
N ALA A 14 16.99 -13.30 -2.17
CA ALA A 14 16.61 -14.36 -1.23
C ALA A 14 17.33 -14.23 0.12
N GLU A 15 18.56 -13.70 0.12
CA GLU A 15 19.36 -13.47 1.32
C GLU A 15 18.71 -12.45 2.26
N LEU A 16 18.14 -11.38 1.70
CA LEU A 16 17.41 -10.39 2.50
C LEU A 16 16.17 -11.02 3.11
N LEU A 17 15.42 -11.79 2.33
CA LEU A 17 14.22 -12.49 2.82
C LEU A 17 14.56 -13.51 3.91
N HIS A 18 15.66 -14.25 3.79
CA HIS A 18 16.14 -15.14 4.85
C HIS A 18 16.55 -14.40 6.12
N ILE A 19 17.20 -13.23 5.99
CA ILE A 19 17.53 -12.38 7.13
C ILE A 19 16.24 -11.94 7.83
N LEU A 20 15.24 -11.51 7.07
CA LEU A 20 13.93 -11.11 7.60
C LEU A 20 13.23 -12.27 8.31
N PHE A 21 13.24 -13.47 7.72
CA PHE A 21 12.62 -14.66 8.31
C PHE A 21 13.22 -15.06 9.66
N ASN A 22 14.45 -14.66 9.99
CA ASN A 22 15.03 -14.94 11.31
C ASN A 22 14.29 -14.25 12.47
N TYR A 23 13.54 -13.18 12.16
CA TYR A 23 12.76 -12.37 13.11
C TYR A 23 11.32 -12.83 13.28
N PHE A 24 10.83 -13.71 12.40
CA PHE A 24 9.47 -14.23 12.45
C PHE A 24 9.42 -15.66 13.00
N SER A 25 8.27 -16.04 13.52
CA SER A 25 7.98 -17.44 13.76
C SER A 25 7.66 -18.15 12.44
N GLY A 26 7.91 -19.45 12.37
CA GLY A 26 7.72 -20.20 11.13
C GLY A 26 6.28 -20.29 10.68
N HIS A 27 5.32 -20.22 11.61
CA HIS A 27 3.91 -20.20 11.23
C HIS A 27 3.52 -18.87 10.57
N GLU A 28 4.00 -17.73 11.08
CA GLU A 28 3.80 -16.41 10.45
C GLU A 28 4.38 -16.41 9.03
N ILE A 29 5.60 -16.92 8.86
CA ILE A 29 6.25 -16.98 7.56
C ILE A 29 5.42 -17.81 6.57
N LEU A 30 5.05 -19.03 6.94
CA LEU A 30 4.34 -19.92 6.02
C LEU A 30 2.93 -19.42 5.71
N ILE A 31 2.17 -18.94 6.70
CA ILE A 31 0.82 -18.43 6.47
C ILE A 31 0.85 -17.17 5.60
N SER A 32 1.82 -16.28 5.80
CA SER A 32 1.89 -15.01 5.08
C SER A 32 2.44 -15.13 3.66
N PHE A 33 3.39 -16.04 3.42
CA PHE A 33 4.14 -16.07 2.16
C PHE A 33 3.88 -17.28 1.26
N TYR A 34 3.29 -18.35 1.80
CA TYR A 34 3.03 -19.55 1.01
C TYR A 34 1.95 -19.31 -0.05
N GLY A 35 2.24 -19.68 -1.29
CA GLY A 35 1.32 -19.53 -2.42
C GLY A 35 1.26 -18.12 -3.03
N LEU A 36 2.09 -17.17 -2.57
CA LEU A 36 2.14 -15.82 -3.15
C LEU A 36 2.72 -15.80 -4.57
N SER A 37 3.85 -16.49 -4.77
CA SER A 37 4.53 -16.62 -6.05
C SER A 37 5.43 -17.85 -6.06
N ASP A 38 5.79 -18.33 -7.26
CA ASP A 38 6.75 -19.44 -7.40
C ASP A 38 8.11 -19.09 -6.80
N TYR A 39 8.53 -17.83 -6.93
CA TYR A 39 9.77 -17.33 -6.32
C TYR A 39 9.71 -17.40 -4.80
N MET A 40 8.64 -16.89 -4.17
CA MET A 40 8.49 -16.96 -2.72
C MET A 40 8.41 -18.40 -2.22
N ASN A 41 7.71 -19.28 -2.93
CA ASN A 41 7.67 -20.70 -2.59
C ASN A 41 9.08 -21.34 -2.65
N ALA A 42 9.89 -20.98 -3.65
CA ALA A 42 11.28 -21.45 -3.73
C ALA A 42 12.13 -20.95 -2.55
N ILE A 43 11.96 -19.67 -2.15
CA ILE A 43 12.64 -19.12 -0.98
C ILE A 43 12.23 -19.86 0.30
N LEU A 44 10.94 -20.06 0.52
CA LEU A 44 10.41 -20.79 1.68
C LEU A 44 10.95 -22.22 1.76
N GLN A 45 11.17 -22.88 0.62
CA GLN A 45 11.79 -24.21 0.54
C GLN A 45 13.30 -24.20 0.81
N SER A 46 13.99 -23.08 0.55
CA SER A 46 15.43 -22.94 0.82
C SER A 46 15.75 -22.42 2.23
N TYR A 47 14.80 -21.75 2.88
CA TYR A 47 14.95 -21.29 4.26
C TYR A 47 14.97 -22.47 5.23
N SER A 48 15.91 -22.47 6.17
CA SER A 48 16.24 -23.67 6.97
C SER A 48 16.38 -23.40 8.47
N ALA A 49 15.78 -22.31 8.94
CA ALA A 49 15.86 -21.84 10.32
C ALA A 49 14.47 -21.56 10.92
N TYR A 50 13.46 -22.37 10.59
CA TYR A 50 12.10 -22.18 11.10
C TYR A 50 12.01 -22.39 12.61
N LYS A 51 11.34 -21.44 13.27
CA LYS A 51 10.97 -21.49 14.69
C LYS A 51 9.46 -21.61 14.82
N LEU A 52 8.97 -22.84 14.93
CA LEU A 52 7.54 -23.12 15.03
C LEU A 52 7.03 -22.82 16.44
N ASN A 53 5.88 -22.15 16.51
CA ASN A 53 5.19 -21.87 17.76
C ASN A 53 3.71 -22.16 17.61
N PHE A 54 3.23 -23.22 18.26
CA PHE A 54 1.84 -23.68 18.19
C PHE A 54 1.07 -23.41 19.48
N LYS A 55 1.51 -22.45 20.31
CA LYS A 55 0.82 -22.14 21.58
C LYS A 55 -0.64 -21.71 21.41
N SER A 56 -0.98 -21.07 20.30
CA SER A 56 -2.32 -20.50 20.05
C SER A 56 -2.67 -20.53 18.57
N ILE A 57 -2.25 -21.58 17.86
CA ILE A 57 -2.49 -21.70 16.43
C ILE A 57 -3.90 -22.27 16.18
N SER A 58 -4.56 -21.81 15.11
CA SER A 58 -5.81 -22.44 14.68
C SER A 58 -5.52 -23.78 14.00
N ARG A 59 -6.45 -24.73 14.11
CA ARG A 59 -6.29 -26.06 13.51
C ARG A 59 -5.99 -26.01 12.01
N TYR A 60 -6.70 -25.14 11.29
CA TYR A 60 -6.46 -24.95 9.85
C TYR A 60 -5.02 -24.54 9.54
N ASN A 61 -4.50 -23.56 10.29
CA ASN A 61 -3.14 -23.07 10.12
C ASN A 61 -2.09 -24.12 10.53
N PHE A 62 -2.36 -24.89 11.57
CA PHE A 62 -1.53 -26.02 11.99
C PHE A 62 -1.38 -27.04 10.85
N ASP A 63 -2.49 -27.50 10.27
CA ASP A 63 -2.50 -28.50 9.20
C ASP A 63 -1.81 -27.95 7.93
N LEU A 64 -2.02 -26.67 7.61
CA LEU A 64 -1.34 -26.00 6.51
C LEU A 64 0.17 -26.02 6.69
N ILE A 65 0.67 -25.72 7.88
CA ILE A 65 2.12 -25.70 8.17
C ILE A 65 2.69 -27.10 8.09
N CYS A 66 2.05 -28.08 8.75
CA CYS A 66 2.54 -29.45 8.78
C CYS A 66 2.59 -30.10 7.38
N ARG A 67 1.74 -29.66 6.44
CA ARG A 67 1.79 -30.15 5.05
C ARG A 67 2.92 -29.54 4.22
N ASN A 68 3.38 -28.34 4.57
CA ASN A 68 4.27 -27.56 3.71
C ASN A 68 5.69 -27.44 4.25
N ILE A 69 5.91 -27.71 5.54
CA ILE A 69 7.24 -27.64 6.15
C ILE A 69 8.00 -28.95 6.00
N ARG A 70 9.31 -28.87 5.72
CA ARG A 70 10.20 -30.04 5.77
C ARG A 70 10.86 -30.13 7.15
N PRO A 71 10.90 -31.31 7.79
CA PRO A 71 11.46 -31.49 9.13
C PRO A 71 12.89 -30.95 9.28
N GLU A 72 13.73 -31.09 8.25
CA GLU A 72 15.11 -30.62 8.25
C GLU A 72 15.26 -29.09 8.32
N GLN A 73 14.19 -28.33 8.06
CA GLN A 73 14.20 -26.86 8.11
C GLN A 73 13.86 -26.31 9.50
N VAL A 74 13.39 -27.14 10.43
CA VAL A 74 12.92 -26.71 11.75
C VAL A 74 14.05 -26.76 12.76
N ILE A 75 14.32 -25.62 13.40
CA ILE A 75 15.35 -25.49 14.45
C ILE A 75 14.76 -25.35 15.85
N SER A 76 13.50 -24.92 15.97
CA SER A 76 12.81 -24.74 17.25
C SER A 76 11.32 -25.05 17.11
N LEU A 77 10.74 -25.68 18.13
CA LEU A 77 9.32 -26.01 18.18
C LEU A 77 8.75 -25.75 19.58
N ILE A 78 7.57 -25.12 19.62
CA ILE A 78 6.73 -25.01 20.81
C ILE A 78 5.42 -25.75 20.55
N LEU A 79 5.17 -26.83 21.29
CA LEU A 79 3.91 -27.59 21.25
C LEU A 79 3.03 -27.25 22.44
N CYS A 80 1.71 -27.21 22.22
CA CYS A 80 0.74 -26.88 23.24
C CYS A 80 -0.59 -27.61 23.05
N ASP A 81 -0.98 -28.46 24.00
CA ASP A 81 -2.31 -29.10 23.99
C ASP A 81 -3.29 -28.35 24.90
N SER A 82 -3.48 -27.05 24.67
CA SER A 82 -4.44 -26.22 25.42
C SER A 82 -5.90 -26.57 25.08
N ASP A 83 -6.88 -25.91 25.73
CA ASP A 83 -8.30 -26.24 25.50
C ASP A 83 -8.71 -26.05 24.04
N ASP A 84 -8.14 -25.02 23.41
CA ASP A 84 -8.40 -24.69 22.01
C ASP A 84 -7.58 -25.55 21.03
N THR A 85 -6.63 -26.33 21.54
CA THR A 85 -5.60 -27.05 20.76
C THR A 85 -5.37 -28.49 21.23
N SER A 86 -6.40 -29.18 21.76
CA SER A 86 -6.22 -30.54 22.30
C SER A 86 -5.73 -31.53 21.24
N GLY A 87 -4.78 -32.39 21.62
CA GLY A 87 -4.19 -33.42 20.75
C GLY A 87 -3.29 -32.91 19.62
N GLU A 88 -2.90 -31.62 19.61
CA GLU A 88 -1.97 -31.09 18.60
C GLU A 88 -0.61 -31.76 18.62
N SER A 89 -0.11 -32.12 19.80
CA SER A 89 1.15 -32.85 19.96
C SER A 89 1.11 -34.22 19.29
N GLU A 90 0.09 -35.02 19.58
CA GLU A 90 -0.11 -36.35 18.98
C GLU A 90 -0.21 -36.24 17.45
N LEU A 91 -0.98 -35.26 16.97
CA LEU A 91 -1.12 -35.01 15.55
C LEU A 91 0.19 -34.56 14.91
N PHE A 92 0.97 -33.69 15.54
CA PHE A 92 2.28 -33.29 15.02
C PHE A 92 3.16 -34.51 14.75
N PHE A 93 3.18 -35.46 15.68
CA PHE A 93 3.95 -36.70 15.55
C PHE A 93 3.31 -37.74 14.62
N SER A 94 2.04 -37.57 14.26
CA SER A 94 1.45 -38.32 13.14
C SER A 94 1.94 -37.84 11.77
N TYR A 95 2.32 -36.56 11.66
CA TYR A 95 2.88 -35.98 10.43
C TYR A 95 4.37 -36.30 10.28
N PHE A 96 5.11 -36.32 11.40
CA PHE A 96 6.56 -36.36 11.37
C PHE A 96 7.15 -37.36 12.37
N GLN A 97 8.22 -38.03 11.94
CA GLN A 97 9.07 -38.82 12.84
C GLN A 97 10.12 -37.89 13.45
N ILE A 98 10.42 -38.03 14.75
CA ILE A 98 11.29 -37.08 15.47
C ILE A 98 12.70 -37.02 14.86
N GLU A 99 13.16 -38.12 14.28
CA GLU A 99 14.50 -38.31 13.73
C GLU A 99 14.71 -37.51 12.44
N GLN A 100 13.63 -37.09 11.79
CA GLN A 100 13.68 -36.27 10.58
C GLN A 100 14.16 -34.84 10.89
N PHE A 101 14.05 -34.40 12.14
CA PHE A 101 14.40 -33.07 12.60
C PHE A 101 15.91 -32.91 12.86
N ILE A 102 16.73 -33.12 11.83
CA ILE A 102 18.21 -33.20 11.95
C ILE A 102 18.89 -31.90 12.44
N ARG A 103 18.22 -30.74 12.32
CA ARG A 103 18.74 -29.42 12.73
C ARG A 103 18.11 -28.88 14.01
N PHE A 104 17.34 -29.71 14.68
CA PHE A 104 16.47 -29.30 15.76
C PHE A 104 17.22 -29.05 17.06
N GLN A 105 17.14 -27.81 17.53
CA GLN A 105 17.96 -27.31 18.63
C GLN A 105 17.15 -26.96 19.87
N SER A 106 15.86 -26.66 19.74
CA SER A 106 15.03 -26.22 20.86
C SER A 106 13.64 -26.83 20.84
N LEU A 107 13.22 -27.39 21.97
CA LEU A 107 11.86 -27.89 22.16
C LEU A 107 11.25 -27.30 23.43
N THR A 108 10.04 -26.76 23.30
CA THR A 108 9.23 -26.29 24.42
C THR A 108 7.89 -27.01 24.41
N LEU A 109 7.56 -27.63 25.53
CA LEU A 109 6.34 -28.39 25.74
C LEU A 109 5.47 -27.67 26.79
N ILE A 110 4.25 -27.29 26.41
CA ILE A 110 3.30 -26.55 27.24
C ILE A 110 2.00 -27.34 27.30
N LYS A 111 1.41 -27.56 28.48
CA LYS A 111 0.08 -28.19 28.60
C LYS A 111 -0.12 -29.52 27.87
N ILE A 112 0.94 -30.28 27.61
CA ILE A 112 0.89 -31.50 26.78
C ILE A 112 0.04 -32.59 27.45
N GLU A 113 -0.73 -33.31 26.65
CA GLU A 113 -1.50 -34.46 27.11
C GLU A 113 -0.59 -35.62 27.53
N PHE A 114 -0.92 -36.28 28.65
CA PHE A 114 -0.08 -37.33 29.24
C PHE A 114 0.31 -38.44 28.23
N LYS A 115 -0.63 -38.90 27.40
CA LYS A 115 -0.38 -39.93 26.36
C LYS A 115 0.72 -39.53 25.36
N SER A 116 0.86 -38.24 25.06
CA SER A 116 1.86 -37.75 24.12
C SER A 116 3.24 -37.66 24.76
N LEU A 117 3.31 -37.50 26.09
CA LEU A 117 4.58 -37.40 26.82
C LEU A 117 5.38 -38.69 26.73
N ASP A 118 4.74 -39.86 26.82
CA ASP A 118 5.39 -41.16 26.66
C ASP A 118 6.15 -41.25 25.35
N PHE A 119 5.47 -40.91 24.26
CA PHE A 119 6.04 -40.90 22.93
C PHE A 119 7.16 -39.86 22.80
N ILE A 120 6.93 -38.62 23.25
CA ILE A 120 7.92 -37.53 23.13
C ILE A 120 9.19 -37.91 23.88
N PHE A 121 9.07 -38.28 25.16
CA PHE A 121 10.21 -38.56 26.03
C PHE A 121 11.02 -39.76 25.57
N TYR A 122 10.36 -40.84 25.12
CA TYR A 122 11.06 -42.00 24.54
C TYR A 122 11.93 -41.62 23.33
N ASN A 123 11.51 -40.60 22.57
CA ASN A 123 12.14 -40.22 21.32
C ASN A 123 13.11 -39.02 21.46
N LEU A 124 13.12 -38.29 22.58
CA LEU A 124 14.01 -37.13 22.76
C LEU A 124 15.50 -37.47 22.64
N SER A 125 15.91 -38.68 23.02
CA SER A 125 17.32 -39.10 22.92
C SER A 125 17.81 -39.26 21.48
N LYS A 126 16.91 -39.32 20.50
CA LYS A 126 17.24 -39.36 19.07
C LYS A 126 17.55 -37.98 18.49
N LEU A 127 17.27 -36.91 19.23
CA LEU A 127 17.52 -35.53 18.80
C LEU A 127 18.94 -35.09 19.19
N ASN A 128 19.92 -35.54 18.41
CA ASN A 128 21.36 -35.31 18.67
C ASN A 128 21.81 -33.84 18.66
N GLN A 129 20.97 -32.93 18.16
CA GLN A 129 21.27 -31.48 18.10
C GLN A 129 20.49 -30.67 19.14
N LEU A 130 19.70 -31.31 20.01
CA LEU A 130 18.88 -30.63 20.99
C LEU A 130 19.77 -29.95 22.04
N ARG A 131 19.75 -28.63 22.05
CA ARG A 131 20.54 -27.78 22.97
C ARG A 131 19.69 -27.09 24.02
N SER A 132 18.38 -26.99 23.78
CA SER A 132 17.43 -26.27 24.61
C SER A 132 16.19 -27.12 24.81
N PHE A 133 15.82 -27.38 26.06
CA PHE A 133 14.60 -28.08 26.40
C PHE A 133 13.83 -27.34 27.47
N SER A 134 12.54 -27.16 27.26
CA SER A 134 11.63 -26.49 28.19
C SER A 134 10.38 -27.32 28.39
N PHE A 135 10.04 -27.63 29.64
CA PHE A 135 8.86 -28.41 29.99
C PHE A 135 8.20 -27.89 31.26
N ASP A 136 6.89 -27.67 31.17
CA ASP A 136 6.08 -27.26 32.31
C ASP A 136 5.23 -28.42 32.83
N ALA A 137 5.78 -29.16 33.80
CA ALA A 137 5.10 -30.31 34.40
C ALA A 137 3.82 -29.93 35.16
N SER A 138 3.68 -28.69 35.63
CA SER A 138 2.49 -28.23 36.35
C SER A 138 1.26 -28.11 35.45
N THR A 139 1.46 -28.17 34.13
CA THR A 139 0.42 -27.94 33.13
C THR A 139 -0.09 -29.20 32.45
N ILE A 140 0.42 -30.38 32.81
CA ILE A 140 0.04 -31.66 32.16
C ILE A 140 -1.46 -31.89 32.26
N ARG A 141 -2.08 -32.22 31.12
CA ARG A 141 -3.51 -32.50 31.04
C ARG A 141 -3.78 -33.99 31.01
N HIS A 142 -4.85 -34.37 31.71
CA HIS A 142 -5.42 -35.70 31.65
C HIS A 142 -6.72 -35.67 30.87
N THR A 143 -6.92 -36.65 29.99
CA THR A 143 -8.08 -36.77 29.09
C THR A 143 -9.43 -36.92 29.84
N TYR A 144 -9.40 -37.06 31.17
CA TYR A 144 -10.57 -37.36 32.01
C TYR A 144 -10.83 -36.29 33.10
N GLY A 145 -10.26 -35.08 32.99
CA GLY A 145 -10.48 -33.95 33.91
C GLY A 145 -9.24 -33.54 34.72
N PRO A 146 -9.32 -32.46 35.53
CA PRO A 146 -8.21 -32.03 36.39
C PRO A 146 -7.92 -33.11 37.42
N MET A 147 -6.80 -33.82 37.25
CA MET A 147 -6.34 -34.81 38.21
C MET A 147 -5.94 -34.13 39.53
N ASP A 148 -6.25 -34.78 40.64
CA ASP A 148 -5.57 -34.51 41.90
C ASP A 148 -4.11 -34.98 41.73
N LEU A 149 -3.21 -34.04 41.44
CA LEU A 149 -1.76 -34.26 41.34
C LEU A 149 -1.17 -34.86 42.63
N ASN A 150 -1.94 -34.89 43.73
CA ASN A 150 -1.58 -35.59 44.96
C ASN A 150 -1.71 -37.12 44.86
N SER A 151 -2.32 -37.66 43.81
CA SER A 151 -2.27 -39.09 43.53
C SER A 151 -0.85 -39.48 43.09
N GLY A 152 0.01 -39.82 44.06
CA GLY A 152 1.46 -39.98 43.88
C GLY A 152 1.93 -40.95 42.78
N ASN A 153 1.04 -41.74 42.16
CA ASN A 153 1.39 -42.69 41.10
C ASN A 153 1.70 -42.03 39.75
N THR A 154 0.88 -41.08 39.28
CA THR A 154 1.11 -40.40 37.99
C THR A 154 2.37 -39.54 38.03
N LEU A 155 2.55 -38.82 39.15
CA LEU A 155 3.72 -37.99 39.40
C LEU A 155 5.00 -38.85 39.44
N ARG A 156 4.94 -40.04 40.05
CA ARG A 156 6.04 -41.04 40.03
C ARG A 156 6.33 -41.57 38.62
N GLN A 157 5.32 -41.84 37.81
CA GLN A 157 5.51 -42.27 36.43
C GLN A 157 6.20 -41.19 35.59
N ILE A 158 5.71 -39.94 35.67
CA ILE A 158 6.33 -38.80 34.98
C ILE A 158 7.79 -38.66 35.40
N ASN A 159 8.11 -38.79 36.69
CA ASN A 159 9.51 -38.77 37.13
C ASN A 159 10.34 -39.88 36.56
N SER A 160 9.83 -41.11 36.58
CA SER A 160 10.58 -42.25 36.07
C SER A 160 10.95 -42.01 34.61
N MET A 161 10.03 -41.45 33.83
CA MET A 161 10.27 -41.10 32.44
C MET A 161 11.23 -39.92 32.30
N LEU A 162 11.05 -38.87 33.09
CA LEU A 162 11.90 -37.70 33.09
C LEU A 162 13.34 -38.06 33.46
N ILE A 163 13.56 -38.84 34.52
CA ILE A 163 14.88 -39.30 34.97
C ILE A 163 15.57 -40.08 33.84
N HIS A 164 14.88 -41.07 33.27
CA HIS A 164 15.43 -41.87 32.18
C HIS A 164 15.78 -41.02 30.95
N THR A 165 14.87 -40.13 30.56
CA THR A 165 15.04 -39.30 29.36
C THR A 165 16.11 -38.24 29.56
N TYR A 166 16.11 -37.58 30.71
CA TYR A 166 17.12 -36.59 31.07
C TYR A 166 18.50 -37.21 31.17
N ALA A 167 18.65 -38.41 31.72
CA ALA A 167 19.94 -39.10 31.72
C ALA A 167 20.53 -39.26 30.31
N GLN A 168 19.67 -39.41 29.29
CA GLN A 168 20.09 -39.53 27.89
C GLN A 168 20.36 -38.18 27.21
N ILE A 169 19.55 -37.15 27.44
CA ILE A 169 19.66 -35.85 26.73
C ILE A 169 20.45 -34.77 27.48
N LEU A 170 20.59 -34.86 28.80
CA LEU A 170 21.27 -33.83 29.59
C LEU A 170 22.71 -33.55 29.16
N PRO A 171 23.52 -34.55 28.75
CA PRO A 171 24.88 -34.29 28.29
C PRO A 171 24.95 -33.34 27.08
N GLN A 172 23.90 -33.20 26.28
CA GLN A 172 23.89 -32.31 25.10
C GLN A 172 23.20 -30.95 25.35
N LEU A 173 22.41 -30.82 26.42
CA LEU A 173 21.65 -29.62 26.71
C LEU A 173 22.53 -28.48 27.25
N LYS A 174 22.37 -27.29 26.67
CA LYS A 174 22.96 -26.03 27.14
C LYS A 174 21.95 -25.18 27.90
N PHE A 175 20.67 -25.31 27.59
CA PHE A 175 19.56 -24.62 28.24
C PHE A 175 18.50 -25.62 28.69
N LEU A 176 18.05 -25.48 29.94
CA LEU A 176 16.99 -26.29 30.52
C LEU A 176 16.02 -25.39 31.28
N ASN A 177 14.73 -25.51 31.00
CA ASN A 177 13.66 -24.80 31.73
C ASN A 177 12.62 -25.78 32.23
N LEU A 178 12.54 -25.94 33.55
CA LEU A 178 11.59 -26.86 34.20
C LEU A 178 10.72 -26.09 35.18
N ASN A 179 9.41 -26.25 35.06
CA ASN A 179 8.49 -25.78 36.08
C ASN A 179 8.38 -26.80 37.24
N GLY A 180 9.52 -27.00 37.93
CA GLY A 180 9.70 -27.91 39.07
C GLY A 180 11.10 -28.53 39.08
N GLY A 181 11.89 -28.33 40.15
CA GLY A 181 13.31 -28.72 40.21
C GLY A 181 13.62 -30.14 40.74
N TRP A 182 12.63 -30.84 41.27
CA TRP A 182 12.75 -32.10 42.02
C TRP A 182 13.39 -33.29 41.29
N VAL A 183 13.42 -33.32 39.95
CA VAL A 183 14.05 -34.40 39.18
C VAL A 183 15.57 -34.21 39.01
N LEU A 184 16.07 -32.98 39.21
CA LEU A 184 17.45 -32.64 38.90
C LEU A 184 18.46 -33.06 39.99
N GLU A 185 18.00 -33.47 41.17
CA GLU A 185 18.84 -33.85 42.31
C GLU A 185 19.66 -35.12 42.06
N LEU A 186 19.29 -35.91 41.05
CA LEU A 186 19.86 -37.24 40.80
C LEU A 186 20.78 -37.29 39.58
N ILE A 187 20.98 -36.18 38.86
CA ILE A 187 21.65 -36.22 37.55
C ILE A 187 22.70 -35.11 37.42
N GLN A 188 23.90 -35.48 36.95
CA GLN A 188 24.98 -34.53 36.69
C GLN A 188 24.67 -33.67 35.46
N LEU A 189 24.71 -32.35 35.62
CA LEU A 189 24.36 -31.33 34.61
C LEU A 189 25.63 -30.70 34.02
N SER A 190 26.55 -31.56 33.55
CA SER A 190 27.93 -31.17 33.22
C SER A 190 28.07 -30.11 32.12
N ASN A 191 27.17 -30.08 31.13
CA ASN A 191 27.22 -29.15 29.99
C ASN A 191 26.21 -28.00 30.07
N LEU A 192 25.40 -27.96 31.14
CA LEU A 192 24.31 -27.00 31.27
C LEU A 192 24.87 -25.60 31.58
N GLN A 193 24.52 -24.63 30.73
CA GLN A 193 24.98 -23.25 30.86
C GLN A 193 23.88 -22.31 31.39
N ARG A 194 22.62 -22.65 31.13
CA ARG A 194 21.47 -21.84 31.51
C ARG A 194 20.37 -22.75 32.09
N LEU A 195 19.90 -22.42 33.27
CA LEU A 195 18.85 -23.16 33.96
C LEU A 195 17.73 -22.21 34.37
N LYS A 196 16.48 -22.60 34.10
CA LYS A 196 15.29 -21.94 34.63
C LYS A 196 14.46 -22.95 35.43
N LEU A 197 14.08 -22.57 36.65
CA LEU A 197 13.31 -23.37 37.59
C LEU A 197 12.09 -22.58 38.05
N GLY A 198 10.90 -23.07 37.71
CA GLY A 198 9.64 -22.37 38.04
C GLY A 198 9.21 -22.48 39.50
N SER A 199 9.64 -23.51 40.23
CA SER A 199 9.59 -23.56 41.70
C SER A 199 10.67 -24.51 42.24
N CYS A 200 11.41 -24.07 43.25
CA CYS A 200 12.49 -24.84 43.87
C CYS A 200 12.62 -24.48 45.36
N SER A 201 12.83 -25.47 46.22
CA SER A 201 13.26 -25.20 47.61
C SER A 201 14.74 -24.87 47.64
N ILE A 202 15.19 -24.17 48.68
CA ILE A 202 16.59 -23.75 48.83
C ILE A 202 17.54 -24.96 48.85
N ASP A 203 17.23 -26.00 49.63
CA ASP A 203 18.07 -27.22 49.73
C ASP A 203 18.27 -27.91 48.36
N LYS A 204 17.20 -27.91 47.56
CA LYS A 204 17.23 -28.46 46.19
C LYS A 204 18.04 -27.58 45.26
N LEU A 205 17.91 -26.26 45.39
CA LEU A 205 18.69 -25.32 44.59
C LEU A 205 20.19 -25.50 44.83
N GLU A 206 20.61 -25.65 46.09
CA GLU A 206 22.00 -25.90 46.46
C GLU A 206 22.51 -27.19 45.79
N THR A 207 21.76 -28.28 45.92
CA THR A 207 22.07 -29.57 45.28
C THR A 207 22.21 -29.42 43.75
N ILE A 208 21.28 -28.73 43.10
CA ILE A 208 21.28 -28.52 41.65
C ILE A 208 22.47 -27.65 41.21
N THR A 209 22.82 -26.61 41.98
CA THR A 209 23.98 -25.78 41.67
C THR A 209 25.29 -26.54 41.75
N HIS A 210 25.41 -27.49 42.69
CA HIS A 210 26.57 -28.38 42.78
C HIS A 210 26.64 -29.34 41.57
N LEU A 211 25.49 -29.82 41.09
CA LEU A 211 25.41 -30.72 39.94
C LEU A 211 25.63 -30.02 38.58
N ALA A 212 25.58 -28.68 38.52
CA ALA A 212 25.72 -27.87 37.30
C ALA A 212 26.96 -26.93 37.32
N PRO A 213 28.20 -27.47 37.29
CA PRO A 213 29.42 -26.66 37.46
C PRO A 213 29.69 -25.67 36.32
N GLN A 214 29.06 -25.85 35.15
CA GLN A 214 29.19 -24.96 33.98
C GLN A 214 28.11 -23.86 33.91
N LEU A 215 27.27 -23.74 34.94
CA LEU A 215 26.13 -22.84 34.94
C LEU A 215 26.57 -21.37 34.93
N LYS A 216 26.11 -20.63 33.90
CA LYS A 216 26.37 -19.19 33.72
C LYS A 216 25.14 -18.33 34.00
N SER A 217 23.94 -18.88 33.84
CA SER A 217 22.68 -18.19 34.09
C SER A 217 21.71 -19.08 34.85
N LEU A 218 21.10 -18.55 35.91
CA LEU A 218 20.09 -19.22 36.72
C LEU A 218 18.87 -18.30 36.86
N ASP A 219 17.69 -18.80 36.52
CA ASP A 219 16.40 -18.13 36.72
C ASP A 219 15.54 -19.02 37.62
N VAL A 220 15.37 -18.69 38.89
CA VAL A 220 14.71 -19.57 39.86
C VAL A 220 13.61 -18.84 40.60
N CYS A 221 12.45 -19.48 40.73
CA CYS A 221 11.42 -19.08 41.69
C CYS A 221 11.57 -19.88 43.00
N ILE A 222 11.78 -19.20 44.12
CA ILE A 222 11.92 -19.84 45.44
C ILE A 222 10.64 -19.61 46.25
N ASN A 223 10.07 -20.70 46.78
CA ASN A 223 8.93 -20.63 47.69
C ASN A 223 9.41 -20.25 49.09
N PHE A 224 8.88 -19.16 49.67
CA PHE A 224 9.26 -18.71 51.00
C PHE A 224 8.46 -19.49 52.07
N GLY A 225 9.11 -20.43 52.75
CA GLY A 225 8.44 -21.31 53.70
C GLY A 225 9.34 -21.86 54.80
N GLU A 226 10.16 -20.99 55.41
CA GLU A 226 11.22 -21.29 56.39
C GLU A 226 12.57 -21.56 55.72
N MET A 227 13.52 -20.61 55.85
CA MET A 227 14.97 -20.82 56.03
C MET A 227 15.85 -19.61 55.64
N ASN A 228 17.10 -19.71 56.10
CA ASN A 228 18.15 -18.71 56.22
C ASN A 228 19.01 -18.62 54.94
N PHE A 229 18.96 -17.50 54.21
CA PHE A 229 19.68 -17.29 52.92
C PHE A 229 21.22 -17.35 53.02
N GLN A 230 21.77 -17.41 54.23
CA GLN A 230 23.22 -17.32 54.46
C GLN A 230 24.02 -18.55 53.98
N SER A 231 23.39 -19.68 53.64
CA SER A 231 24.09 -20.92 53.27
C SER A 231 24.21 -21.19 51.76
N ILE A 232 23.59 -20.40 50.87
CA ILE A 232 23.57 -20.75 49.44
C ILE A 232 24.93 -20.45 48.78
N ILE A 233 25.69 -21.50 48.48
CA ILE A 233 26.91 -21.41 47.68
C ILE A 233 26.54 -21.46 46.19
N LEU A 234 26.55 -20.31 45.53
CA LEU A 234 26.32 -20.24 44.08
C LEU A 234 27.55 -20.67 43.28
N PRO A 235 27.38 -21.24 42.06
CA PRO A 235 28.49 -21.62 41.20
C PRO A 235 29.37 -20.42 40.87
N THR A 236 30.70 -20.59 40.94
CA THR A 236 31.68 -19.52 40.69
C THR A 236 31.63 -18.96 39.27
N ARG A 237 31.02 -19.69 38.32
CA ARG A 237 30.84 -19.28 36.92
C ARG A 237 29.51 -18.56 36.65
N LEU A 238 28.68 -18.37 37.67
CA LEU A 238 27.37 -17.76 37.51
C LEU A 238 27.51 -16.26 37.24
N THR A 239 27.19 -15.84 36.02
CA THR A 239 27.21 -14.43 35.59
C THR A 239 25.85 -13.75 35.70
N ARG A 240 24.77 -14.52 35.77
CA ARG A 240 23.40 -14.02 35.82
C ARG A 240 22.57 -14.85 36.77
N LEU A 241 22.04 -14.21 37.81
CA LEU A 241 21.04 -14.78 38.71
C LEU A 241 19.76 -13.95 38.60
N ASN A 242 18.67 -14.58 38.23
CA ASN A 242 17.33 -14.03 38.39
C ASN A 242 16.63 -14.86 39.46
N LEU A 243 16.31 -14.22 40.58
CA LEU A 243 15.72 -14.87 41.73
C LEU A 243 14.35 -14.22 41.94
N GLN A 244 13.32 -14.97 41.58
CA GLN A 244 11.95 -14.61 41.87
C GLN A 244 11.59 -15.25 43.21
N ILE A 245 11.10 -14.47 44.15
CA ILE A 245 10.62 -15.00 45.42
C ILE A 245 9.10 -15.01 45.30
N ASP A 246 8.50 -16.20 45.33
CA ASP A 246 7.04 -16.31 45.37
C ASP A 246 6.58 -16.00 46.80
N CYS A 247 6.53 -14.70 47.11
CA CYS A 247 5.77 -14.17 48.22
C CYS A 247 4.32 -14.18 47.75
N LYS A 248 3.55 -15.19 48.16
CA LYS A 248 2.09 -15.18 47.98
C LYS A 248 1.50 -14.02 48.77
N ASN A 249 1.53 -12.81 48.21
CA ASN A 249 0.61 -11.68 48.39
C ASN A 249 1.03 -10.48 47.52
N HIS A 250 0.06 -10.03 46.70
CA HIS A 250 -0.05 -8.80 45.91
C HIS A 250 0.39 -8.76 44.43
N LEU A 251 -0.66 -8.65 43.59
CA LEU A 251 -0.72 -8.09 42.23
C LEU A 251 -0.25 -6.63 42.20
N GLU A 252 0.56 -6.28 41.20
CA GLU A 252 0.32 -5.20 40.21
C GLU A 252 1.58 -5.00 39.34
N TYR A 253 1.43 -4.34 38.19
CA TYR A 253 2.44 -4.02 37.14
C TYR A 253 2.53 -4.97 35.94
N SER A 254 1.58 -4.85 34.99
CA SER A 254 1.77 -5.36 33.62
C SER A 254 1.63 -4.31 32.50
N THR A 255 1.29 -3.04 32.79
CA THR A 255 1.05 -2.03 31.75
C THR A 255 2.28 -1.21 31.34
N LYS A 256 3.41 -1.31 32.06
CA LYS A 256 4.66 -0.59 31.72
C LYS A 256 5.52 -1.28 30.66
N CYS A 257 5.25 -2.54 30.32
CA CYS A 257 6.07 -3.31 29.37
C CYS A 257 5.74 -3.03 27.89
N MET A 258 4.52 -2.59 27.55
CA MET A 258 4.13 -2.48 26.13
C MET A 258 4.74 -1.27 25.41
N MET A 259 5.02 -0.15 26.10
CA MET A 259 5.74 0.99 25.52
C MET A 259 7.27 0.79 25.48
N MET A 260 7.81 -0.18 26.22
CA MET A 260 9.25 -0.50 26.19
C MET A 260 9.65 -1.32 24.95
N TYR A 261 8.75 -2.15 24.41
CA TYR A 261 9.05 -2.99 23.23
C TYR A 261 9.15 -2.20 21.92
N HIS A 262 8.39 -1.11 21.75
CA HIS A 262 8.51 -0.25 20.57
C HIS A 262 9.82 0.56 20.55
N ARG A 263 10.34 0.94 21.74
CA ARG A 263 11.61 1.66 21.85
C ARG A 263 12.80 0.76 21.50
N PHE A 264 12.74 -0.53 21.86
CA PHE A 264 13.85 -1.46 21.67
C PHE A 264 14.06 -1.92 20.22
N PHE A 265 13.04 -1.92 19.36
CA PHE A 265 13.17 -2.48 18.02
C PHE A 265 13.96 -1.57 17.06
N PHE A 266 13.70 -0.26 17.09
CA PHE A 266 14.39 0.69 16.21
C PHE A 266 15.84 0.93 16.61
N ASP A 267 16.14 0.86 17.91
CA ASP A 267 17.50 0.98 18.43
C ASP A 267 18.39 -0.23 18.03
N LEU A 268 17.80 -1.32 17.54
CA LEU A 268 18.50 -2.50 17.02
C LEU A 268 18.71 -2.48 15.51
N LEU A 269 18.06 -1.57 14.78
CA LEU A 269 18.24 -1.46 13.33
C LEU A 269 19.52 -0.68 13.02
N LEU A 270 20.35 -1.24 12.12
CA LEU A 270 21.54 -0.56 11.62
C LEU A 270 21.15 0.76 10.93
N ALA A 271 21.88 1.83 11.25
CA ALA A 271 21.62 3.16 10.70
C ALA A 271 21.66 3.17 9.15
N GLU A 272 22.49 2.33 8.54
CA GLU A 272 22.59 2.16 7.10
C GLU A 272 21.29 1.64 6.50
N LEU A 273 20.65 0.66 7.16
CA LEU A 273 19.34 0.18 6.74
C LEU A 273 18.36 1.34 6.79
N LEU A 274 18.15 1.97 7.95
CA LEU A 274 17.22 3.09 8.10
C LEU A 274 17.43 4.21 7.06
N ARG A 275 18.68 4.51 6.69
CA ARG A 275 18.99 5.49 5.63
C ARG A 275 18.58 5.03 4.22
N ILE A 276 18.75 3.74 3.90
CA ILE A 276 18.25 3.17 2.64
C ILE A 276 16.74 3.36 2.57
N LEU A 277 16.05 3.13 3.69
CA LEU A 277 14.60 3.20 3.81
C LEU A 277 14.11 4.61 3.62
N PHE A 278 14.74 5.57 4.29
CA PHE A 278 14.44 6.98 4.15
C PHE A 278 14.56 7.51 2.71
N ASN A 279 15.27 6.84 1.79
CA ASN A 279 15.29 7.25 0.38
C ASN A 279 13.94 7.06 -0.33
N TYR A 280 13.09 6.18 0.20
CA TYR A 280 11.75 5.85 -0.32
C TYR A 280 10.63 6.72 0.27
N PHE A 281 10.89 7.45 1.36
CA PHE A 281 9.89 8.30 2.02
C PHE A 281 10.10 9.77 1.68
N SER A 282 9.01 10.53 1.74
CA SER A 282 9.11 11.99 1.80
C SER A 282 9.68 12.40 3.16
N GLY A 283 10.31 13.58 3.21
CA GLY A 283 10.92 14.04 4.44
C GLY A 283 9.92 14.35 5.55
N HIS A 284 8.68 14.71 5.20
CA HIS A 284 7.63 14.90 6.19
C HIS A 284 7.19 13.57 6.82
N GLU A 285 7.01 12.51 6.02
CA GLU A 285 6.70 11.17 6.54
C GLU A 285 7.79 10.69 7.50
N ILE A 286 9.06 10.85 7.13
CA ILE A 286 10.18 10.45 7.98
C ILE A 286 10.14 11.20 9.32
N LEU A 287 10.05 12.53 9.29
CA LEU A 287 10.12 13.33 10.51
C LEU A 287 8.89 13.11 11.40
N ILE A 288 7.68 13.06 10.83
CA ILE A 288 6.46 12.84 11.61
C ILE A 288 6.46 11.44 12.24
N SER A 289 6.93 10.42 11.52
CA SER A 289 6.90 9.05 12.02
C SER A 289 8.02 8.72 13.01
N PHE A 290 9.22 9.29 12.85
CA PHE A 290 10.40 8.86 13.59
C PHE A 290 10.95 9.88 14.59
N TYR A 291 10.58 11.16 14.48
CA TYR A 291 11.09 12.18 15.39
C TYR A 291 10.54 11.98 16.80
N GLY A 292 11.44 12.00 17.80
CA GLY A 292 11.08 11.84 19.21
C GLY A 292 10.90 10.40 19.68
N LEU A 293 11.11 9.38 18.83
CA LEU A 293 11.00 7.97 19.22
C LEU A 293 12.12 7.54 20.21
N SER A 294 13.37 7.82 19.86
CA SER A 294 14.56 7.55 20.68
C SER A 294 15.68 8.53 20.34
N ASP A 295 16.66 8.66 21.23
CA ASP A 295 17.85 9.50 20.99
C ASP A 295 18.67 8.96 19.81
N TYR A 296 18.73 7.63 19.66
CA TYR A 296 19.35 6.98 18.52
C TYR A 296 18.66 7.34 17.20
N MET A 297 17.33 7.23 17.13
CA MET A 297 16.57 7.63 15.94
C MET A 297 16.74 9.12 15.65
N ASN A 298 16.70 9.98 16.66
CA ASN A 298 16.94 11.41 16.48
C ASN A 298 18.35 11.69 15.94
N ALA A 299 19.37 10.98 16.42
CA ALA A 299 20.73 11.09 15.88
C ALA A 299 20.82 10.64 14.41
N ILE A 300 20.12 9.56 14.04
CA ILE A 300 20.03 9.11 12.64
C ILE A 300 19.38 10.20 11.78
N LEU A 301 18.22 10.72 12.20
CA LEU A 301 17.50 11.79 11.49
C LEU A 301 18.37 13.04 11.32
N GLN A 302 19.10 13.45 12.35
CA GLN A 302 20.04 14.58 12.29
C GLN A 302 21.24 14.34 11.37
N SER A 303 21.61 13.07 11.12
CA SER A 303 22.70 12.70 10.21
C SER A 303 22.23 12.43 8.77
N TYR A 304 20.93 12.17 8.58
CA TYR A 304 20.37 11.91 7.25
C TYR A 304 20.35 13.20 6.44
N SER A 305 20.76 13.14 5.17
CA SER A 305 21.07 14.34 4.40
C SER A 305 20.47 14.35 2.99
N SER A 306 19.45 13.52 2.78
CA SER A 306 18.78 13.34 1.50
C SER A 306 17.27 13.52 1.61
N TYR A 307 16.81 14.45 2.46
CA TYR A 307 15.39 14.72 2.64
C TYR A 307 14.75 15.28 1.37
N LYS A 308 13.57 14.77 1.04
CA LYS A 308 12.71 15.24 -0.07
C LYS A 308 11.44 15.83 0.53
N LEU A 309 11.41 17.14 0.72
CA LEU A 309 10.27 17.82 1.32
C LEU A 309 9.20 18.10 0.26
N ASN A 310 7.96 17.74 0.59
CA ASN A 310 6.79 18.02 -0.24
C ASN A 310 5.70 18.62 0.63
N PHE A 311 5.42 19.91 0.42
CA PHE A 311 4.43 20.68 1.16
C PHE A 311 3.15 20.95 0.35
N LYS A 312 2.85 20.16 -0.69
CA LYS A 312 1.64 20.36 -1.50
C LYS A 312 0.32 20.17 -0.71
N SER A 313 0.32 19.33 0.31
CA SER A 313 -0.89 18.95 1.06
C SER A 313 -0.58 18.67 2.53
N ILE A 314 0.30 19.47 3.13
CA ILE A 314 0.70 19.31 4.52
C ILE A 314 -0.22 20.10 5.45
N SER A 315 -0.47 19.60 6.66
CA SER A 315 -1.15 20.40 7.68
C SER A 315 -0.17 21.42 8.28
N ARG A 316 -0.69 22.58 8.70
CA ARG A 316 0.13 23.63 9.33
C ARG A 316 0.96 23.13 10.50
N TYR A 317 0.37 22.29 11.35
CA TYR A 317 1.06 21.68 12.49
C TYR A 317 2.28 20.85 12.05
N ASN A 318 2.10 19.99 11.04
CA ASN A 318 3.18 19.15 10.51
C ASN A 318 4.24 20.00 9.80
N PHE A 319 3.83 21.04 9.09
CA PHE A 319 4.75 22.01 8.47
C PHE A 319 5.67 22.67 9.51
N ASP A 320 5.10 23.20 10.59
CA ASP A 320 5.85 23.84 11.68
C ASP A 320 6.77 22.84 12.38
N LEU A 321 6.30 21.62 12.62
CA LEU A 321 7.11 20.54 13.20
C LEU A 321 8.35 20.26 12.33
N ILE A 322 8.18 20.17 11.01
CA ILE A 322 9.29 19.91 10.10
C ILE A 322 10.27 21.07 10.07
N CYS A 323 9.77 22.29 9.91
CA CYS A 323 10.63 23.49 9.84
C CYS A 323 11.44 23.71 11.11
N ARG A 324 10.97 23.25 12.27
CA ARG A 324 11.74 23.32 13.53
C ARG A 324 12.85 22.28 13.64
N ASN A 325 12.72 21.15 12.94
CA ASN A 325 13.58 19.98 13.15
C ASN A 325 14.51 19.67 11.97
N ILE A 326 14.24 20.23 10.80
CA ILE A 326 15.08 20.02 9.61
C ILE A 326 16.20 21.06 9.53
N ARG A 327 17.41 20.63 9.19
CA ARG A 327 18.50 21.55 8.81
C ARG A 327 18.48 21.75 7.28
N PRO A 328 18.61 22.99 6.77
CA PRO A 328 18.56 23.26 5.33
C PRO A 328 19.54 22.44 4.49
N GLU A 329 20.72 22.15 5.02
CA GLU A 329 21.77 21.40 4.33
C GLU A 329 21.40 19.93 4.12
N GLN A 330 20.38 19.41 4.82
CA GLN A 330 19.93 18.03 4.69
C GLN A 330 18.90 17.82 3.56
N VAL A 331 18.41 18.90 2.94
CA VAL A 331 17.32 18.84 1.96
C VAL A 331 17.88 18.80 0.54
N THR A 332 17.44 17.82 -0.24
CA THR A 332 17.85 17.60 -1.64
C THR A 332 16.75 17.88 -2.64
N SER A 333 15.49 17.83 -2.21
CA SER A 333 14.32 18.18 -3.01
C SER A 333 13.32 18.97 -2.18
N LEU A 334 12.77 20.04 -2.72
CA LEU A 334 11.80 20.89 -2.07
C LEU A 334 10.63 21.19 -3.02
N ILE A 335 9.41 20.92 -2.56
CA ILE A 335 8.17 21.34 -3.21
C ILE A 335 7.44 22.29 -2.27
N LEU A 336 7.36 23.56 -2.67
CA LEU A 336 6.57 24.59 -1.98
C LEU A 336 5.24 24.79 -2.70
N CYS A 337 4.18 25.01 -1.94
CA CYS A 337 2.85 25.21 -2.48
C CYS A 337 2.05 26.19 -1.63
N ASP A 338 1.49 27.24 -2.24
CA ASP A 338 0.51 28.13 -1.59
C ASP A 338 -0.88 27.90 -2.23
N ASN A 339 -1.46 26.72 -2.07
CA ASN A 339 -2.83 26.48 -2.55
C ASN A 339 -3.87 26.95 -1.53
N ASP A 340 -5.16 26.63 -1.73
CA ASP A 340 -6.23 27.06 -0.81
C ASP A 340 -6.06 26.48 0.60
N ASP A 341 -5.48 25.29 0.71
CA ASP A 341 -5.26 24.61 1.98
C ASP A 341 -3.95 25.06 2.65
N THR A 342 -3.01 25.62 1.88
CA THR A 342 -1.63 25.94 2.31
C THR A 342 -1.24 27.42 2.08
N SER A 343 -2.21 28.34 2.11
CA SER A 343 -1.93 29.76 1.82
C SER A 343 -0.88 30.36 2.77
N GLY A 344 0.11 31.06 2.20
CA GLY A 344 1.20 31.70 2.94
C GLY A 344 2.24 30.75 3.53
N GLU A 345 2.24 29.46 3.16
CA GLU A 345 3.27 28.52 3.60
C GLU A 345 4.65 28.85 3.04
N SER A 346 4.74 29.38 1.82
CA SER A 346 6.02 29.81 1.25
C SER A 346 6.63 30.98 2.02
N GLU A 347 5.82 32.00 2.37
CA GLU A 347 6.27 33.15 3.16
C GLU A 347 6.71 32.67 4.55
N LEU A 348 5.94 31.79 5.19
CA LEU A 348 6.34 31.19 6.46
C LEU A 348 7.63 30.39 6.33
N PHE A 349 7.79 29.58 5.27
CA PHE A 349 9.00 28.81 5.03
C PHE A 349 10.23 29.71 5.01
N PHE A 350 10.16 30.83 4.28
CA PHE A 350 11.27 31.79 4.19
C PHE A 350 11.44 32.65 5.44
N SER A 351 10.45 32.69 6.34
CA SER A 351 10.65 33.24 7.68
C SER A 351 11.54 32.36 8.56
N TYR A 352 11.55 31.04 8.32
CA TYR A 352 12.42 30.09 9.03
C TYR A 352 13.79 29.95 8.38
N PHE A 353 13.86 30.01 7.05
CA PHE A 353 15.07 29.66 6.31
C PHE A 353 15.43 30.66 5.22
N GLN A 354 16.73 30.85 5.02
CA GLN A 354 17.26 31.52 3.84
C GLN A 354 17.51 30.47 2.75
N ILE A 355 17.14 30.75 1.51
CA ILE A 355 17.21 29.75 0.42
C ILE A 355 18.67 29.32 0.13
N GLU A 356 19.64 30.19 0.41
CA GLU A 356 21.07 29.93 0.33
C GLU A 356 21.58 28.82 1.24
N GLN A 357 20.89 28.58 2.36
CA GLN A 357 21.25 27.55 3.33
C GLN A 357 21.05 26.14 2.75
N PHE A 358 20.23 26.01 1.71
CA PHE A 358 19.94 24.74 1.04
C PHE A 358 21.03 24.35 0.03
N ILE A 359 22.27 24.29 0.49
CA ILE A 359 23.47 24.05 -0.35
C ILE A 359 23.46 22.70 -1.09
N ARG A 360 22.62 21.75 -0.65
CA ARG A 360 22.44 20.41 -1.26
C ARG A 360 21.16 20.28 -2.08
N LEU A 361 20.42 21.37 -2.29
CA LEU A 361 19.17 21.34 -3.03
C LEU A 361 19.44 21.05 -4.50
N GLN A 362 18.94 19.91 -4.97
CA GLN A 362 19.06 19.44 -6.34
C GLN A 362 17.77 19.63 -7.14
N SER A 363 16.63 19.66 -6.46
CA SER A 363 15.32 19.86 -7.09
C SER A 363 14.46 20.87 -6.34
N LEU A 364 13.93 21.85 -7.06
CA LEU A 364 12.98 22.82 -6.53
C LEU A 364 11.73 22.86 -7.40
N THR A 365 10.56 22.76 -6.77
CA THR A 365 9.26 22.87 -7.42
C THR A 365 8.40 23.89 -6.68
N LEU A 366 7.89 24.85 -7.43
CA LEU A 366 7.09 25.96 -6.94
C LEU A 366 5.69 25.86 -7.54
N ILE A 367 4.68 25.75 -6.68
CA ILE A 367 3.27 25.60 -7.07
C ILE A 367 2.46 26.71 -6.42
N LYS A 368 1.72 27.49 -7.20
CA LYS A 368 0.82 28.53 -6.67
C LYS A 368 1.44 29.59 -5.74
N ILE A 369 2.76 29.76 -5.76
CA ILE A 369 3.50 30.59 -4.81
C ILE A 369 3.05 32.05 -4.85
N GLU A 370 2.98 32.69 -3.68
CA GLU A 370 2.71 34.13 -3.56
C GLU A 370 3.82 34.97 -4.21
N PHE A 371 3.41 36.05 -4.91
CA PHE A 371 4.33 36.93 -5.64
C PHE A 371 5.52 37.43 -4.80
N LYS A 372 5.29 37.84 -3.55
CA LYS A 372 6.35 38.34 -2.65
C LYS A 372 7.44 37.30 -2.40
N SER A 373 7.05 36.03 -2.24
CA SER A 373 7.98 34.92 -2.04
C SER A 373 8.76 34.62 -3.32
N LEU A 374 8.16 34.80 -4.50
CA LEU A 374 8.85 34.60 -5.78
C LEU A 374 10.01 35.56 -5.97
N ASP A 375 9.85 36.84 -5.60
CA ASP A 375 10.92 37.82 -5.71
C ASP A 375 12.14 37.40 -4.91
N PHE A 376 11.91 36.96 -3.67
CA PHE A 376 12.94 36.45 -2.78
C PHE A 376 13.59 35.16 -3.31
N ILE A 377 12.80 34.22 -3.83
CA ILE A 377 13.32 32.98 -4.40
C ILE A 377 14.20 33.29 -5.61
N PHE A 378 13.70 34.05 -6.57
CA PHE A 378 14.40 34.31 -7.83
C PHE A 378 15.70 35.08 -7.61
N TYR A 379 15.73 36.07 -6.73
CA TYR A 379 16.95 36.80 -6.41
C TYR A 379 18.10 35.88 -5.92
N ASN A 380 17.76 34.75 -5.31
CA ASN A 380 18.73 33.87 -4.66
C ASN A 380 18.88 32.50 -5.32
N LEU A 381 18.14 32.19 -6.39
CA LEU A 381 18.26 30.91 -7.11
C LEU A 381 19.67 30.63 -7.62
N SER A 382 20.40 31.68 -8.03
CA SER A 382 21.78 31.54 -8.53
C SER A 382 22.77 31.07 -7.48
N LYS A 383 22.43 31.16 -6.19
CA LYS A 383 23.26 30.66 -5.08
C LYS A 383 23.10 29.14 -4.88
N LEU A 384 22.12 28.51 -5.53
CA LEU A 384 21.87 27.06 -5.49
C LEU A 384 22.72 26.31 -6.54
N ASN A 385 24.02 26.21 -6.30
CA ASN A 385 25.00 25.60 -7.23
C ASN A 385 24.76 24.10 -7.52
N GLN A 386 23.98 23.41 -6.68
CA GLN A 386 23.63 22.00 -6.86
C GLN A 386 22.29 21.79 -7.57
N LEU A 387 21.56 22.85 -7.91
CA LEU A 387 20.26 22.73 -8.53
C LEU A 387 20.39 22.09 -9.92
N ARG A 388 19.70 20.97 -10.11
CA ARG A 388 19.64 20.21 -11.37
C ARG A 388 18.23 20.10 -11.94
N SER A 389 17.22 20.35 -11.12
CA SER A 389 15.80 20.26 -11.49
C SER A 389 15.08 21.48 -10.98
N PHE A 390 14.39 22.18 -11.88
CA PHE A 390 13.58 23.33 -11.52
C PHE A 390 12.21 23.25 -12.19
N SER A 391 11.16 23.49 -11.42
CA SER A 391 9.77 23.45 -11.90
C SER A 391 8.99 24.63 -11.35
N PHE A 392 8.39 25.41 -12.24
CA PHE A 392 7.57 26.58 -11.88
C PHE A 392 6.44 26.79 -12.88
N ASP A 393 5.23 26.94 -12.35
CA ASP A 393 4.04 27.18 -13.17
C ASP A 393 3.52 28.61 -12.96
N VAL A 394 3.78 29.49 -13.94
CA VAL A 394 3.35 30.90 -13.94
C VAL A 394 1.83 31.04 -13.89
N SER A 395 1.06 30.10 -14.47
CA SER A 395 -0.40 30.18 -14.47
C SER A 395 -1.01 30.06 -13.07
N THR A 396 -0.20 29.62 -12.11
CA THR A 396 -0.66 29.32 -10.77
C THR A 396 -0.38 30.43 -9.75
N ILE A 397 0.40 31.45 -10.10
CA ILE A 397 0.81 32.52 -9.17
C ILE A 397 -0.41 33.12 -8.47
N ARG A 398 -0.40 33.07 -7.14
CA ARG A 398 -1.43 33.69 -6.32
C ARG A 398 -1.06 35.11 -5.96
N HIS A 399 -2.08 35.95 -5.91
CA HIS A 399 -2.03 37.21 -5.20
C HIS A 399 -2.96 37.09 -4.00
N THR A 400 -2.53 37.59 -2.84
CA THR A 400 -3.22 37.51 -1.54
C THR A 400 -4.64 38.13 -1.54
N TYR A 401 -5.09 38.70 -2.67
CA TYR A 401 -6.40 39.33 -2.87
C TYR A 401 -7.20 38.76 -4.07
N GLY A 402 -6.81 37.61 -4.64
CA GLY A 402 -7.49 36.95 -5.76
C GLY A 402 -6.54 36.43 -6.84
N LEU A 403 -7.07 35.70 -7.83
CA LEU A 403 -6.31 35.41 -9.06
C LEU A 403 -5.93 36.76 -9.68
N MET A 404 -4.63 37.04 -9.76
CA MET A 404 -4.14 38.25 -10.39
C MET A 404 -4.69 38.29 -11.81
N ASP A 405 -5.32 39.40 -12.20
CA ASP A 405 -5.67 39.62 -13.60
C ASP A 405 -4.35 39.80 -14.38
N LEU A 406 -3.79 38.68 -14.83
CA LEU A 406 -2.57 38.59 -15.62
C LEU A 406 -2.71 39.34 -16.96
N ASN A 407 -3.92 39.78 -17.32
CA ASN A 407 -4.15 40.67 -18.46
C ASN A 407 -3.57 42.08 -18.22
N SER A 408 -3.28 42.46 -16.97
CA SER A 408 -2.48 43.66 -16.68
C SER A 408 -1.00 43.39 -17.01
N GLY A 409 -0.65 43.45 -18.30
CA GLY A 409 0.63 43.02 -18.86
C GLY A 409 1.91 43.59 -18.21
N ASN A 410 1.82 44.60 -17.34
CA ASN A 410 2.96 45.17 -16.61
C ASN A 410 3.55 44.21 -15.56
N LYS A 411 2.72 43.54 -14.73
CA LYS A 411 3.24 42.62 -13.70
C LYS A 411 3.81 41.35 -14.31
N LEU A 412 3.17 40.84 -15.37
CA LEU A 412 3.72 39.72 -16.13
C LEU A 412 5.10 40.10 -16.70
N ARG A 413 5.25 41.31 -17.27
CA ARG A 413 6.54 41.82 -17.77
C ARG A 413 7.62 41.92 -16.67
N GLU A 414 7.24 42.26 -15.44
CA GLU A 414 8.15 42.31 -14.29
C GLU A 414 8.61 40.91 -13.87
N ILE A 415 7.68 39.96 -13.70
CA ILE A 415 8.02 38.55 -13.43
C ILE A 415 8.92 38.03 -14.54
N ASN A 416 8.57 38.36 -15.77
CA ASN A 416 9.30 37.98 -16.96
C ASN A 416 10.75 38.53 -16.95
N SER A 417 10.96 39.81 -16.64
CA SER A 417 12.30 40.37 -16.55
C SER A 417 13.12 39.73 -15.43
N MET A 418 12.50 39.47 -14.27
CA MET A 418 13.13 38.77 -13.15
C MET A 418 13.52 37.34 -13.51
N LEU A 419 12.61 36.63 -14.19
CA LEU A 419 12.86 35.27 -14.68
C LEU A 419 14.04 35.27 -15.65
N ILE A 420 14.07 36.11 -16.67
CA ILE A 420 15.18 36.15 -17.64
C ILE A 420 16.52 36.35 -16.91
N HIS A 421 16.60 37.34 -16.02
CA HIS A 421 17.84 37.66 -15.33
C HIS A 421 18.32 36.50 -14.43
N THR A 422 17.38 35.89 -13.72
CA THR A 422 17.65 34.78 -12.78
C THR A 422 18.00 33.49 -13.52
N TYR A 423 17.19 33.13 -14.51
CA TYR A 423 17.35 31.89 -15.26
C TYR A 423 18.64 31.86 -16.06
N ALA A 424 19.08 32.98 -16.63
CA ALA A 424 20.35 33.03 -17.36
C ALA A 424 21.53 32.47 -16.54
N GLN A 425 21.50 32.65 -15.22
CA GLN A 425 22.56 32.17 -14.32
C GLN A 425 22.44 30.67 -13.98
N ILE A 426 21.22 30.14 -13.83
CA ILE A 426 20.99 28.75 -13.39
C ILE A 426 20.70 27.77 -14.53
N LEU A 427 20.16 28.21 -15.66
CA LEU A 427 19.73 27.34 -16.75
C LEU A 427 20.87 26.46 -17.30
N PRO A 428 22.11 26.95 -17.47
CA PRO A 428 23.19 26.12 -18.01
C PRO A 428 23.49 24.88 -17.16
N GLN A 429 23.16 24.86 -15.86
CA GLN A 429 23.40 23.72 -14.97
C GLN A 429 22.19 22.78 -14.79
N LEU A 430 21.01 23.18 -15.26
CA LEU A 430 19.79 22.38 -15.11
C LEU A 430 19.76 21.20 -16.08
N LYS A 431 19.32 20.04 -15.57
CA LYS A 431 19.05 18.82 -16.34
C LYS A 431 17.55 18.63 -16.59
N PHE A 432 16.71 19.14 -15.70
CA PHE A 432 15.25 19.13 -15.81
C PHE A 432 14.70 20.53 -15.63
N LEU A 433 13.81 20.94 -16.53
CA LEU A 433 13.10 22.21 -16.48
C LEU A 433 11.62 22.00 -16.78
N ASN A 434 10.75 22.54 -15.95
CA ASN A 434 9.31 22.57 -16.18
C ASN A 434 8.80 24.01 -16.03
N LEU A 435 8.28 24.57 -17.13
CA LEU A 435 7.73 25.91 -17.21
C LEU A 435 6.34 25.87 -17.81
N ASN A 436 5.51 26.87 -17.49
CA ASN A 436 4.23 27.01 -18.17
C ASN A 436 4.37 27.59 -19.58
N ASP A 437 5.33 28.48 -19.84
CA ASP A 437 5.55 29.08 -21.17
C ASP A 437 7.05 29.10 -21.48
N GLY A 438 7.39 28.83 -22.75
CA GLY A 438 8.76 28.74 -23.26
C GLY A 438 9.42 30.06 -23.66
N TRP A 439 8.72 31.20 -23.63
CA TRP A 439 9.25 32.48 -24.13
C TRP A 439 10.60 32.92 -23.52
N VAL A 440 10.89 32.57 -22.27
CA VAL A 440 12.19 32.90 -21.62
C VAL A 440 13.37 32.17 -22.29
N LEU A 441 13.10 31.03 -22.92
CA LEU A 441 14.13 30.10 -23.36
C LEU A 441 14.71 30.42 -24.73
N GLU A 442 14.11 31.35 -25.49
CA GLU A 442 14.50 31.64 -26.88
C GLU A 442 15.91 32.24 -27.04
N SER A 443 16.50 32.75 -25.96
CA SER A 443 17.80 33.45 -26.01
C SER A 443 18.89 32.78 -25.17
N ILE A 444 18.61 31.64 -24.55
CA ILE A 444 19.49 31.05 -23.55
C ILE A 444 19.95 29.66 -23.98
N GLN A 445 21.26 29.43 -23.98
CA GLN A 445 21.82 28.12 -24.31
C GLN A 445 21.53 27.11 -23.18
N LEU A 446 20.91 25.98 -23.53
CA LEU A 446 20.46 24.94 -22.60
C LEU A 446 21.32 23.66 -22.74
N SER A 447 22.64 23.83 -22.71
CA SER A 447 23.61 22.77 -23.05
C SER A 447 23.49 21.48 -22.23
N ASN A 448 23.04 21.55 -20.97
CA ASN A 448 22.93 20.39 -20.09
C ASN A 448 21.48 19.87 -19.94
N LEU A 449 20.51 20.52 -20.57
CA LEU A 449 19.11 20.19 -20.38
C LEU A 449 18.78 18.86 -21.05
N GLN A 450 18.30 17.90 -20.26
CA GLN A 450 17.93 16.56 -20.72
C GLN A 450 16.43 16.35 -20.76
N ARG A 451 15.67 17.09 -19.95
CA ARG A 451 14.24 16.96 -19.83
C ARG A 451 13.59 18.34 -19.77
N LEU A 452 12.61 18.58 -20.64
CA LEU A 452 11.89 19.84 -20.72
C LEU A 452 10.39 19.56 -20.66
N LYS A 453 9.67 20.31 -19.83
CA LYS A 453 8.22 20.37 -19.81
C LYS A 453 7.75 21.80 -20.03
N LEU A 454 6.84 22.01 -20.98
CA LEU A 454 6.25 23.29 -21.36
C LEU A 454 4.72 23.18 -21.36
N GLY A 455 4.05 23.91 -20.47
CA GLY A 455 2.58 23.93 -20.37
C GLY A 455 1.87 24.62 -21.54
N SER A 456 2.59 25.47 -22.29
CA SER A 456 2.14 26.18 -23.47
C SER A 456 3.36 26.64 -24.26
N CYS A 457 3.38 26.37 -25.56
CA CYS A 457 4.45 26.81 -26.44
C CYS A 457 3.90 27.03 -27.84
N SER A 458 4.40 28.03 -28.57
CA SER A 458 4.17 28.08 -30.01
C SER A 458 5.18 27.19 -30.73
N ILE A 459 4.87 26.84 -31.97
CA ILE A 459 5.69 25.94 -32.78
C ILE A 459 7.09 26.52 -33.08
N GLY A 460 7.16 27.80 -33.46
CA GLY A 460 8.43 28.48 -33.74
C GLY A 460 9.29 28.67 -32.48
N LYS A 461 8.65 28.85 -31.31
CA LYS A 461 9.37 28.85 -30.03
C LYS A 461 9.96 27.48 -29.73
N LEU A 462 9.17 26.43 -29.95
CA LEU A 462 9.63 25.07 -29.71
C LEU A 462 10.85 24.74 -30.58
N GLU A 463 10.81 25.11 -31.86
CA GLU A 463 11.94 24.95 -32.80
C GLU A 463 13.20 25.63 -32.26
N THR A 464 13.11 26.92 -31.90
CA THR A 464 14.23 27.68 -31.29
C THR A 464 14.75 27.00 -30.03
N ILE A 465 13.88 26.58 -29.12
CA ILE A 465 14.26 25.93 -27.85
C ILE A 465 14.96 24.61 -28.11
N THR A 466 14.49 23.82 -29.07
CA THR A 466 15.10 22.53 -29.41
C THR A 466 16.51 22.68 -30.00
N HIS A 467 16.77 23.76 -30.76
CA HIS A 467 18.13 24.10 -31.19
C HIS A 467 19.04 24.49 -30.03
N LEU A 468 18.51 25.19 -29.03
CA LEU A 468 19.27 25.61 -27.84
C LEU A 468 19.51 24.47 -26.84
N ALA A 469 18.78 23.35 -26.94
CA ALA A 469 18.86 22.20 -26.04
C ALA A 469 19.31 20.90 -26.76
N PRO A 470 20.56 20.82 -27.26
CA PRO A 470 21.02 19.67 -28.05
C PRO A 470 21.10 18.35 -27.27
N GLN A 471 21.08 18.40 -25.93
CA GLN A 471 21.12 17.22 -25.05
C GLN A 471 19.75 16.70 -24.64
N LEU A 472 18.68 17.27 -25.18
CA LEU A 472 17.30 16.94 -24.79
C LEU A 472 16.96 15.48 -25.14
N LYS A 473 16.55 14.73 -24.11
CA LYS A 473 16.13 13.32 -24.21
C LYS A 473 14.63 13.12 -24.02
N SER A 474 13.98 14.03 -23.29
CA SER A 474 12.54 13.99 -23.00
C SER A 474 11.94 15.38 -23.17
N LEU A 475 10.84 15.46 -23.92
CA LEU A 475 10.06 16.68 -24.12
C LEU A 475 8.60 16.42 -23.77
N ASP A 476 7.99 17.25 -22.94
CA ASP A 476 6.56 17.28 -22.63
C ASP A 476 6.05 18.68 -22.97
N VAL A 477 5.26 18.84 -24.02
CA VAL A 477 4.88 20.15 -24.54
C VAL A 477 3.41 20.19 -24.93
N CYS A 478 2.72 21.26 -24.53
CA CYS A 478 1.43 21.64 -25.07
C CYS A 478 1.60 22.78 -26.08
N ILE A 479 1.20 22.57 -27.33
CA ILE A 479 1.32 23.55 -28.40
C ILE A 479 0.02 24.34 -28.52
N ASN A 480 0.10 25.65 -28.28
CA ASN A 480 -1.00 26.59 -28.48
C ASN A 480 -0.87 27.22 -29.87
N PHE A 481 -1.97 27.25 -30.60
CA PHE A 481 -1.97 27.56 -32.02
C PHE A 481 -2.16 29.04 -32.34
N GLY A 482 -1.33 29.55 -33.26
CA GLY A 482 -1.45 30.86 -33.88
C GLY A 482 -1.22 30.81 -35.40
N GLU A 483 -0.14 30.17 -35.87
CA GLU A 483 0.17 29.96 -37.30
C GLU A 483 0.97 28.64 -37.47
N MET A 484 0.62 27.79 -38.44
CA MET A 484 1.25 26.46 -38.62
C MET A 484 2.34 26.46 -39.70
N ASN A 485 3.54 26.03 -39.32
CA ASN A 485 4.44 25.33 -40.23
C ASN A 485 5.17 24.18 -39.51
N PHE A 486 4.53 23.02 -39.38
CA PHE A 486 5.19 21.81 -38.86
C PHE A 486 6.35 21.33 -39.74
N GLN A 487 6.48 21.86 -40.97
CA GLN A 487 7.54 21.46 -41.86
C GLN A 487 8.92 21.98 -41.43
N SER A 488 8.98 22.97 -40.53
CA SER A 488 10.27 23.51 -40.06
C SER A 488 10.81 22.84 -38.81
N ILE A 489 10.01 22.10 -38.04
CA ILE A 489 10.48 21.60 -36.73
C ILE A 489 11.49 20.47 -36.92
N ILE A 490 12.75 20.77 -36.57
CA ILE A 490 13.80 19.76 -36.42
C ILE A 490 13.95 19.46 -34.93
N LEU A 491 13.45 18.30 -34.50
CA LEU A 491 13.62 17.86 -33.12
C LEU A 491 15.05 17.37 -32.84
N PRO A 492 15.52 17.45 -31.59
CA PRO A 492 16.88 17.03 -31.25
C PRO A 492 17.09 15.54 -31.54
N THR A 493 18.21 15.18 -32.15
CA THR A 493 18.53 13.79 -32.50
C THR A 493 18.64 12.85 -31.29
N ARG A 494 18.74 13.38 -30.07
CA ARG A 494 18.79 12.60 -28.82
C ARG A 494 17.42 12.41 -28.17
N LEU A 495 16.34 12.93 -28.76
CA LEU A 495 15.01 12.87 -28.19
C LEU A 495 14.46 11.43 -28.23
N THR A 496 14.34 10.82 -27.06
CA THR A 496 13.85 9.43 -26.90
C THR A 496 12.42 9.37 -26.38
N ARG A 497 11.93 10.44 -25.76
CA ARG A 497 10.56 10.55 -25.23
C ARG A 497 9.94 11.87 -25.62
N LEU A 498 8.72 11.82 -26.12
CA LEU A 498 7.90 12.97 -26.49
C LEU A 498 6.49 12.78 -25.95
N ASN A 499 6.03 13.74 -25.16
CA ASN A 499 4.63 13.90 -24.79
C ASN A 499 4.15 15.19 -25.45
N LEU A 500 3.23 15.08 -26.40
CA LEU A 500 2.77 16.19 -27.24
C LEU A 500 1.27 16.36 -27.08
N GLN A 501 0.87 17.54 -26.59
CA GLN A 501 -0.52 17.97 -26.58
C GLN A 501 -0.70 19.10 -27.61
N ILE A 502 -1.73 19.01 -28.45
CA ILE A 502 -2.06 20.05 -29.44
C ILE A 502 -3.50 20.49 -29.19
N ASP A 503 -3.65 21.75 -28.78
CA ASP A 503 -4.95 22.34 -28.48
C ASP A 503 -5.44 23.25 -29.63
N PHE A 504 -6.76 23.39 -29.75
CA PHE A 504 -7.49 24.38 -30.57
C PHE A 504 -7.54 24.19 -32.10
N PHE A 505 -6.81 23.26 -32.72
CA PHE A 505 -6.90 23.03 -34.16
C PHE A 505 -6.89 21.55 -34.58
N PRO A 506 -7.66 21.19 -35.62
CA PRO A 506 -7.61 19.85 -36.19
C PRO A 506 -6.30 19.63 -36.94
N VAL A 507 -5.55 18.61 -36.52
CA VAL A 507 -4.35 18.11 -37.19
C VAL A 507 -4.74 17.05 -38.22
N SER A 508 -4.04 16.98 -39.36
CA SER A 508 -4.18 15.89 -40.35
C SER A 508 -3.09 14.84 -40.16
N MET A 509 -3.33 13.64 -40.68
CA MET A 509 -2.38 12.53 -40.59
C MET A 509 -1.09 12.82 -41.38
N ASP A 510 -1.17 13.55 -42.50
CA ASP A 510 -0.01 13.94 -43.30
C ASP A 510 0.99 14.77 -42.49
N TYR A 511 0.49 15.68 -41.63
CA TYR A 511 1.36 16.45 -40.73
C TYR A 511 2.03 15.57 -39.69
N MET A 512 1.33 14.58 -39.15
CA MET A 512 1.89 13.67 -38.17
C MET A 512 2.95 12.74 -38.77
N GLU A 513 2.72 12.27 -39.99
CA GLU A 513 3.71 11.48 -40.74
C GLU A 513 4.98 12.29 -40.97
N TYR A 514 4.84 13.53 -41.45
CA TYR A 514 5.97 14.42 -41.64
C TYR A 514 6.71 14.65 -40.31
N PHE A 515 6.00 15.01 -39.26
CA PHE A 515 6.58 15.28 -37.94
C PHE A 515 7.34 14.07 -37.37
N LEU A 516 6.73 12.88 -37.39
CA LEU A 516 7.34 11.67 -36.86
C LEU A 516 8.44 11.10 -37.74
N SER A 517 8.41 11.37 -39.06
CA SER A 517 9.51 11.00 -39.96
C SER A 517 10.82 11.68 -39.57
N ASN A 518 10.77 12.83 -38.89
CA ASN A 518 11.95 13.52 -38.38
C ASN A 518 12.40 13.04 -36.98
N CYS A 519 11.70 12.08 -36.38
CA CYS A 519 11.89 11.63 -34.99
C CYS A 519 12.50 10.22 -34.89
N PHE A 520 13.56 9.93 -35.65
CA PHE A 520 14.11 8.57 -35.81
C PHE A 520 14.52 7.86 -34.50
N TYR A 521 14.87 8.60 -33.45
CA TYR A 521 15.35 8.05 -32.17
C TYR A 521 14.28 7.96 -31.09
N LEU A 522 13.04 8.33 -31.42
CA LEU A 522 11.93 8.31 -30.49
C LEU A 522 11.60 6.85 -30.10
N ARG A 523 11.48 6.60 -28.80
CA ARG A 523 11.09 5.29 -28.25
C ARG A 523 9.76 5.33 -27.51
N HIS A 524 9.42 6.49 -26.96
CA HIS A 524 8.21 6.70 -26.17
C HIS A 524 7.46 7.91 -26.72
N PHE A 525 6.20 7.72 -27.12
CA PHE A 525 5.40 8.80 -27.69
C PHE A 525 3.99 8.86 -27.10
N GLU A 526 3.64 9.97 -26.48
CA GLU A 526 2.29 10.26 -25.99
C GLU A 526 1.73 11.44 -26.79
N LEU A 527 0.53 11.27 -27.37
CA LEU A 527 -0.08 12.26 -28.26
C LEU A 527 -1.53 12.52 -27.89
N HIS A 528 -1.82 13.78 -27.55
CA HIS A 528 -3.17 14.27 -27.30
C HIS A 528 -3.49 15.38 -28.30
N LEU A 529 -4.46 15.18 -29.19
CA LEU A 529 -4.84 16.20 -30.16
C LEU A 529 -6.30 16.13 -30.57
N ALA A 530 -6.82 17.25 -31.07
CA ALA A 530 -8.02 17.28 -31.89
C ALA A 530 -7.61 17.16 -33.38
N GLY A 531 -8.43 16.51 -34.20
CA GLY A 531 -7.98 16.16 -35.54
C GLY A 531 -9.05 15.81 -36.57
N TYR A 532 -8.60 15.69 -37.81
CA TYR A 532 -9.42 15.20 -38.92
C TYR A 532 -9.57 13.67 -38.86
N ALA A 533 -10.51 13.14 -39.67
CA ALA A 533 -10.83 11.72 -39.69
C ALA A 533 -9.67 10.83 -40.17
N ASP A 534 -8.74 11.36 -40.95
CA ASP A 534 -7.57 10.63 -41.46
C ASP A 534 -6.60 10.16 -40.35
N LEU A 535 -6.57 10.83 -39.18
CA LEU A 535 -5.82 10.38 -38.01
C LEU A 535 -6.30 9.07 -37.41
N THR A 536 -7.45 8.56 -37.85
CA THR A 536 -7.95 7.24 -37.44
C THR A 536 -7.51 6.10 -38.35
N ASP A 537 -6.56 6.33 -39.24
CA ASP A 537 -5.94 5.28 -40.05
C ASP A 537 -4.85 4.52 -39.29
N GLY A 538 -5.22 3.35 -38.75
CA GLY A 538 -4.33 2.45 -38.03
C GLY A 538 -3.22 1.82 -38.87
N GLN A 539 -3.34 1.74 -40.20
CA GLN A 539 -2.25 1.22 -41.04
C GLN A 539 -1.13 2.26 -41.16
N ARG A 540 -1.50 3.53 -41.32
CA ARG A 540 -0.54 4.64 -41.32
C ARG A 540 0.14 4.77 -39.95
N TRP A 541 -0.61 4.69 -38.85
CA TRP A 541 -0.03 4.66 -37.51
C TRP A 541 0.89 3.46 -37.27
N GLN A 542 0.56 2.28 -37.78
CA GLN A 542 1.44 1.11 -37.69
C GLN A 542 2.81 1.41 -38.33
N ALA A 543 2.85 2.05 -39.50
CA ALA A 543 4.10 2.44 -40.15
C ALA A 543 4.92 3.43 -39.29
N LEU A 544 4.27 4.42 -38.68
CA LEU A 544 4.92 5.44 -37.85
C LEU A 544 5.37 4.94 -36.47
N THR A 545 4.71 3.91 -35.93
CA THR A 545 4.94 3.44 -34.56
C THR A 545 5.80 2.19 -34.48
N ASN A 546 6.24 1.65 -35.63
CA ASN A 546 7.01 0.41 -35.68
C ASN A 546 8.33 0.49 -34.88
N SER A 547 8.96 1.67 -34.82
CA SER A 547 10.18 1.92 -34.02
C SER A 547 9.92 2.21 -32.54
N LEU A 548 8.67 2.46 -32.14
CA LEU A 548 8.32 2.86 -30.78
C LEU A 548 8.20 1.64 -29.86
N VAL A 549 8.76 1.79 -28.65
CA VAL A 549 8.64 0.81 -27.58
C VAL A 549 7.29 0.96 -26.88
N THR A 550 6.88 2.20 -26.59
CA THR A 550 5.57 2.50 -26.00
C THR A 550 4.96 3.71 -26.68
N PHE A 551 3.65 3.66 -26.90
CA PHE A 551 2.90 4.83 -27.35
C PHE A 551 1.53 4.91 -26.69
N TYR A 552 1.01 6.13 -26.58
CA TYR A 552 -0.35 6.40 -26.09
C TYR A 552 -0.98 7.51 -26.93
N PHE A 553 -2.13 7.21 -27.52
CA PHE A 553 -2.83 8.14 -28.40
C PHE A 553 -4.21 8.46 -27.87
N LYS A 554 -4.52 9.75 -27.80
CA LYS A 554 -5.83 10.27 -27.44
C LYS A 554 -6.25 11.30 -28.47
N PHE A 555 -7.21 10.89 -29.31
CA PHE A 555 -7.73 11.74 -30.36
C PHE A 555 -9.14 12.24 -30.02
N ASP A 556 -9.38 13.53 -30.26
CA ASP A 556 -10.73 14.11 -30.33
C ASP A 556 -11.08 14.40 -31.79
N ILE A 557 -11.81 13.47 -32.42
CA ILE A 557 -12.08 13.48 -33.86
C ILE A 557 -13.58 13.41 -34.11
N HIS A 558 -14.06 14.25 -35.02
CA HIS A 558 -15.41 14.18 -35.55
C HIS A 558 -15.50 13.17 -36.69
N ILE A 559 -15.94 11.94 -36.38
CA ILE A 559 -16.06 10.84 -37.34
C ILE A 559 -17.52 10.65 -37.75
N CYS A 560 -17.77 10.57 -39.07
CA CYS A 560 -19.05 10.11 -39.59
C CYS A 560 -19.17 8.59 -39.40
N ILE A 561 -20.30 8.11 -38.87
CA ILE A 561 -20.51 6.68 -38.55
C ILE A 561 -20.15 5.74 -39.71
N ASN A 562 -20.42 6.14 -40.95
CA ASN A 562 -20.17 5.32 -42.14
C ASN A 562 -18.68 4.95 -42.34
N PHE A 563 -17.73 5.62 -41.67
CA PHE A 563 -16.30 5.33 -41.76
C PHE A 563 -15.77 4.49 -40.59
N ILE A 564 -16.59 4.18 -39.57
CA ILE A 564 -16.13 3.44 -38.38
C ILE A 564 -15.55 2.08 -38.77
N GLU A 565 -16.17 1.35 -39.70
CA GLU A 565 -15.67 0.06 -40.15
C GLU A 565 -14.27 0.16 -40.79
N GLN A 566 -14.06 1.15 -41.66
CA GLN A 566 -12.76 1.37 -42.32
C GLN A 566 -11.68 1.69 -41.29
N ILE A 567 -12.02 2.53 -40.32
CA ILE A 567 -11.15 2.89 -39.19
C ILE A 567 -10.77 1.64 -38.40
N LEU A 568 -11.74 0.83 -37.98
CA LEU A 568 -11.43 -0.35 -37.17
C LEU A 568 -10.66 -1.40 -37.96
N ASN A 569 -11.00 -1.60 -39.23
CA ASN A 569 -10.29 -2.53 -40.09
C ASN A 569 -8.82 -2.10 -40.26
N SER A 570 -8.53 -0.80 -40.25
CA SER A 570 -7.15 -0.31 -40.27
C SER A 570 -6.36 -0.65 -38.98
N PHE A 571 -7.04 -0.90 -37.84
CA PHE A 571 -6.44 -1.35 -36.56
C PHE A 571 -6.51 -2.87 -36.33
N ARG A 572 -7.00 -3.67 -37.29
CA ARG A 572 -7.14 -5.14 -37.16
C ARG A 572 -5.96 -5.92 -37.76
N THR A 573 -4.82 -5.27 -37.97
CA THR A 573 -3.62 -5.95 -38.45
C THR A 573 -2.98 -6.81 -37.34
N SER A 574 -2.14 -7.78 -37.73
CA SER A 574 -1.40 -8.62 -36.76
C SER A 574 -0.50 -7.79 -35.84
N PHE A 575 0.04 -6.68 -36.33
CA PHE A 575 0.79 -5.72 -35.51
C PHE A 575 -0.03 -5.24 -34.30
N TRP A 576 -1.25 -4.78 -34.52
CA TRP A 576 -2.09 -4.28 -33.43
C TRP A 576 -2.57 -5.39 -32.50
N LEU A 577 -3.02 -6.52 -33.04
CA LEU A 577 -3.67 -7.58 -32.27
C LEU A 577 -2.69 -8.53 -31.58
N GLU A 578 -1.62 -8.91 -32.27
CA GLU A 578 -0.69 -9.96 -31.83
C GLU A 578 0.60 -9.37 -31.25
N GLU A 579 1.19 -8.36 -31.87
CA GLU A 579 2.45 -7.79 -31.39
C GLU A 579 2.24 -6.78 -30.26
N LYS A 580 1.33 -5.82 -30.45
CA LYS A 580 1.08 -4.74 -29.47
C LYS A 580 -0.04 -5.06 -28.49
N HIS A 581 -0.79 -6.14 -28.72
CA HIS A 581 -1.95 -6.54 -27.90
C HIS A 581 -2.94 -5.39 -27.66
N CYS A 582 -3.15 -4.54 -28.66
CA CYS A 582 -4.06 -3.41 -28.58
C CYS A 582 -5.51 -3.89 -28.68
N HIS A 583 -6.32 -3.49 -27.70
CA HIS A 583 -7.76 -3.75 -27.68
C HIS A 583 -8.53 -2.44 -27.50
N VAL A 584 -9.67 -2.31 -28.20
CA VAL A 584 -10.58 -1.18 -28.01
C VAL A 584 -11.31 -1.36 -26.67
N ASN A 585 -10.82 -0.69 -25.63
CA ASN A 585 -11.32 -0.88 -24.26
C ASN A 585 -12.60 -0.09 -23.93
N GLU A 586 -12.85 1.03 -24.62
CA GLU A 586 -14.00 1.91 -24.38
C GLU A 586 -14.63 2.38 -25.69
N PHE A 587 -15.96 2.21 -25.82
CA PHE A 587 -16.73 2.70 -26.96
C PHE A 587 -17.86 3.63 -26.48
N THR A 588 -17.87 4.87 -26.98
CA THR A 588 -18.88 5.88 -26.64
C THR A 588 -19.67 6.30 -27.88
N VAL A 589 -20.97 6.01 -27.91
CA VAL A 589 -21.83 6.39 -29.04
C VAL A 589 -22.46 7.77 -28.81
N ARG A 590 -22.29 8.69 -29.77
CA ARG A 590 -23.02 9.96 -29.87
C ARG A 590 -23.98 9.94 -31.07
N LYS A 591 -25.05 10.75 -31.04
CA LYS A 591 -26.21 10.74 -31.95
C LYS A 591 -25.83 10.56 -33.44
N GLY A 592 -26.35 9.52 -34.10
CA GLY A 592 -26.16 9.25 -35.54
C GLY A 592 -26.87 7.97 -36.01
N LYS A 593 -27.08 7.82 -37.33
CA LYS A 593 -27.61 6.58 -37.94
C LYS A 593 -26.52 5.50 -37.92
N ILE A 594 -26.86 4.30 -37.47
CA ILE A 594 -25.92 3.20 -37.22
C ILE A 594 -25.99 2.17 -38.36
N SER A 595 -24.87 1.89 -39.03
CA SER A 595 -24.66 0.78 -39.99
C SER A 595 -24.41 -0.58 -39.29
N LYS A 596 -24.50 -1.68 -40.05
CA LYS A 596 -24.40 -3.07 -39.57
C LYS A 596 -22.94 -3.48 -39.33
N GLU A 597 -22.45 -3.44 -38.10
CA GLU A 597 -21.07 -3.89 -37.74
C GLU A 597 -21.10 -4.57 -36.39
N TYR A 598 -20.20 -5.52 -36.03
CA TYR A 598 -20.14 -6.28 -34.74
C TYR A 598 -18.76 -6.23 -34.07
N PHE A 599 -18.68 -5.84 -32.78
CA PHE A 599 -17.49 -5.64 -31.95
C PHE A 599 -17.42 -6.73 -30.88
N THR A 600 -16.41 -7.60 -30.90
CA THR A 600 -16.38 -8.75 -30.00
C THR A 600 -15.82 -8.48 -28.60
N ASN A 601 -14.97 -7.46 -28.37
CA ASN A 601 -14.17 -7.35 -27.14
C ASN A 601 -14.40 -6.06 -26.32
N ILE A 602 -15.63 -5.54 -26.25
CA ILE A 602 -15.93 -4.31 -25.49
C ILE A 602 -16.27 -4.67 -24.03
N ASN A 603 -15.38 -4.33 -23.10
CA ASN A 603 -15.63 -4.50 -21.65
C ASN A 603 -16.44 -3.35 -21.04
N VAL A 604 -16.31 -2.12 -21.57
CA VAL A 604 -16.99 -0.92 -21.06
C VAL A 604 -17.81 -0.26 -22.17
N LEU A 605 -19.14 -0.25 -22.01
CA LEU A 605 -20.08 0.34 -22.96
C LEU A 605 -20.75 1.58 -22.36
N LYS A 606 -20.50 2.76 -22.93
CA LYS A 606 -21.10 4.03 -22.48
C LYS A 606 -22.11 4.57 -23.49
N LEU A 607 -23.40 4.48 -23.15
CA LEU A 607 -24.52 4.93 -23.99
C LEU A 607 -25.01 6.32 -23.56
N LYS A 608 -24.62 7.33 -24.34
CA LYS A 608 -25.09 8.72 -24.17
C LYS A 608 -26.47 8.99 -24.77
N TYR A 609 -27.11 8.02 -25.41
CA TYR A 609 -28.45 8.14 -26.00
C TYR A 609 -29.17 6.80 -26.01
N SER A 610 -30.49 6.82 -26.24
CA SER A 610 -31.26 5.58 -26.43
C SER A 610 -30.94 4.96 -27.78
N ILE A 611 -30.26 3.81 -27.78
CA ILE A 611 -30.00 3.03 -28.99
C ILE A 611 -30.94 1.82 -28.97
N PRO A 612 -31.76 1.60 -30.02
CA PRO A 612 -32.54 0.37 -30.11
C PRO A 612 -31.63 -0.86 -30.09
N LEU A 613 -31.99 -1.86 -29.29
CA LEU A 613 -31.17 -3.07 -29.08
C LEU A 613 -30.77 -3.76 -30.39
N LYS A 614 -31.63 -3.77 -31.41
CA LYS A 614 -31.31 -4.33 -32.73
C LYS A 614 -30.09 -3.70 -33.40
N TYR A 615 -29.80 -2.43 -33.09
CA TYR A 615 -28.58 -1.77 -33.55
C TYR A 615 -27.43 -2.07 -32.59
N LEU A 616 -27.68 -2.09 -31.28
CA LEU A 616 -26.64 -2.43 -30.30
C LEU A 616 -26.09 -3.85 -30.48
N LEU A 617 -26.93 -4.84 -30.76
CA LEU A 617 -26.55 -6.23 -31.05
C LEU A 617 -25.91 -6.42 -32.42
N ARG A 618 -26.15 -5.47 -33.33
CA ARG A 618 -25.31 -5.39 -34.51
C ARG A 618 -23.96 -4.96 -34.01
N ILE A 619 -23.86 -3.78 -33.39
CA ILE A 619 -22.61 -3.11 -33.02
C ILE A 619 -21.74 -3.92 -32.08
N VAL A 620 -22.24 -4.46 -30.97
CA VAL A 620 -21.42 -4.98 -29.87
C VAL A 620 -21.82 -6.41 -29.51
N ASP A 621 -20.84 -7.28 -29.32
CA ASP A 621 -20.98 -8.53 -28.57
C ASP A 621 -21.20 -8.19 -27.10
N LEU A 622 -22.47 -8.09 -26.75
CA LEU A 622 -22.90 -7.78 -25.40
C LEU A 622 -22.47 -8.85 -24.37
N ASN A 623 -22.03 -10.04 -24.82
CA ASN A 623 -21.53 -11.07 -23.92
C ASN A 623 -20.21 -10.69 -23.22
N GLN A 624 -19.41 -9.80 -23.81
CA GLN A 624 -18.16 -9.34 -23.19
C GLN A 624 -18.33 -8.08 -22.33
N VAL A 625 -19.49 -7.42 -22.38
CA VAL A 625 -19.68 -6.14 -21.68
C VAL A 625 -19.80 -6.39 -20.18
N LYS A 626 -18.81 -5.87 -19.45
CA LYS A 626 -18.69 -5.97 -17.99
C LYS A 626 -19.18 -4.72 -17.26
N HIS A 627 -19.07 -3.55 -17.89
CA HIS A 627 -19.53 -2.26 -17.38
C HIS A 627 -20.43 -1.58 -18.41
N LEU A 628 -21.67 -1.27 -18.00
CA LEU A 628 -22.62 -0.48 -18.76
C LEU A 628 -22.89 0.88 -18.10
N SER A 629 -22.64 1.98 -18.82
CA SER A 629 -23.06 3.32 -18.40
C SER A 629 -24.17 3.84 -19.32
N ILE A 630 -25.32 4.19 -18.75
CA ILE A 630 -26.52 4.66 -19.47
C ILE A 630 -27.00 5.99 -18.90
N LEU A 631 -27.73 6.77 -19.71
CA LEU A 631 -28.38 7.97 -19.18
C LEU A 631 -29.51 7.64 -18.20
N SER A 632 -30.38 6.68 -18.51
CA SER A 632 -31.59 6.42 -17.73
C SER A 632 -31.93 4.94 -17.69
N LEU A 633 -32.50 4.48 -16.57
CA LEU A 633 -33.04 3.13 -16.44
C LEU A 633 -34.09 2.78 -17.51
N GLN A 634 -34.77 3.76 -18.10
CA GLN A 634 -35.67 3.49 -19.23
C GLN A 634 -34.96 2.85 -20.43
N TYR A 635 -33.66 3.09 -20.59
CA TYR A 635 -32.88 2.46 -21.65
C TYR A 635 -32.55 1.01 -21.31
N LEU A 636 -32.35 0.74 -20.02
CA LEU A 636 -32.12 -0.59 -19.51
C LEU A 636 -33.32 -1.52 -19.77
N LEU A 637 -34.55 -1.00 -19.65
CA LEU A 637 -35.77 -1.73 -20.03
C LEU A 637 -35.76 -2.22 -21.48
N LYS A 638 -35.17 -1.46 -22.41
CA LYS A 638 -35.05 -1.85 -23.83
C LYS A 638 -34.01 -2.96 -24.04
N LEU A 639 -33.13 -3.19 -23.06
CA LEU A 639 -32.11 -4.22 -23.06
C LEU A 639 -32.56 -5.49 -22.32
N MET A 640 -33.77 -5.52 -21.74
CA MET A 640 -34.26 -6.69 -21.02
C MET A 640 -34.55 -7.89 -21.95
N PRO A 641 -34.39 -9.13 -21.46
CA PRO A 641 -33.78 -9.49 -20.17
C PRO A 641 -32.25 -9.34 -20.21
N ILE A 642 -31.67 -8.61 -19.24
CA ILE A 642 -30.21 -8.34 -19.19
C ILE A 642 -29.43 -9.63 -19.01
N SER A 643 -29.85 -10.54 -18.11
CA SER A 643 -29.12 -11.78 -17.82
C SER A 643 -28.86 -12.63 -19.06
N LYS A 644 -29.75 -12.59 -20.06
CA LYS A 644 -29.57 -13.31 -21.33
C LYS A 644 -28.74 -12.54 -22.36
N LYS A 645 -28.75 -11.21 -22.30
CA LYS A 645 -28.16 -10.34 -23.34
C LYS A 645 -26.80 -9.77 -22.93
N LEU A 646 -26.54 -9.64 -21.64
CA LEU A 646 -25.36 -9.05 -21.02
C LEU A 646 -24.94 -9.95 -19.83
N PRO A 647 -24.60 -11.23 -20.08
CA PRO A 647 -24.33 -12.21 -19.02
C PRO A 647 -23.13 -11.83 -18.14
N CYS A 648 -22.14 -11.10 -18.67
CA CYS A 648 -20.94 -10.69 -17.93
C CYS A 648 -21.05 -9.34 -17.24
N LEU A 649 -22.21 -8.67 -17.30
CA LEU A 649 -22.38 -7.32 -16.76
C LEU A 649 -22.36 -7.35 -15.23
N TYR A 650 -21.33 -6.76 -14.63
CA TYR A 650 -21.20 -6.64 -13.17
C TYR A 650 -21.23 -5.20 -12.66
N GLU A 651 -20.97 -4.20 -13.52
CA GLU A 651 -21.01 -2.77 -13.17
C GLU A 651 -22.06 -2.01 -13.99
N LEU A 652 -22.96 -1.30 -13.29
CA LEU A 652 -23.98 -0.44 -13.90
C LEU A 652 -23.87 1.00 -13.40
N SER A 653 -23.83 1.95 -14.34
CA SER A 653 -23.84 3.38 -14.06
C SER A 653 -25.01 4.09 -14.73
N VAL A 654 -25.89 4.72 -13.94
CA VAL A 654 -27.04 5.50 -14.42
C VAL A 654 -26.81 6.98 -14.14
N LYS A 655 -26.74 7.80 -15.20
CA LYS A 655 -26.36 9.22 -15.07
C LYS A 655 -27.50 10.15 -14.63
N ASN A 656 -28.71 9.91 -15.11
CA ASN A 656 -29.88 10.71 -14.75
C ASN A 656 -30.56 10.15 -13.51
N ASP A 657 -31.40 10.99 -12.92
CA ASP A 657 -32.24 10.63 -11.80
C ASP A 657 -33.14 9.43 -12.12
N ILE A 658 -33.07 8.45 -11.24
CA ILE A 658 -33.98 7.33 -11.18
C ILE A 658 -35.32 7.83 -10.67
N THR A 659 -36.37 7.65 -11.48
CA THR A 659 -37.73 8.04 -11.13
C THR A 659 -38.56 6.83 -10.68
N LYS A 660 -39.55 7.07 -9.83
CA LYS A 660 -40.53 6.05 -9.40
C LYS A 660 -41.16 5.29 -10.56
N HIS A 661 -41.47 5.99 -11.66
CA HIS A 661 -42.04 5.37 -12.86
C HIS A 661 -41.06 4.40 -13.53
N ALA A 662 -39.77 4.74 -13.61
CA ALA A 662 -38.77 3.86 -14.21
C ALA A 662 -38.58 2.57 -13.38
N ILE A 663 -38.51 2.69 -12.05
CA ILE A 663 -38.42 1.54 -11.14
C ILE A 663 -39.65 0.65 -11.20
N LYS A 664 -40.87 1.22 -11.16
CA LYS A 664 -42.11 0.43 -11.23
C LYS A 664 -42.19 -0.46 -12.46
N ARG A 665 -41.64 0.01 -13.58
CA ARG A 665 -41.58 -0.79 -14.82
C ARG A 665 -40.51 -1.88 -14.78
N MET A 666 -39.55 -1.78 -13.87
CA MET A 666 -38.50 -2.76 -13.65
C MET A 666 -38.82 -3.77 -12.54
N PHE A 667 -39.92 -3.60 -11.79
CA PHE A 667 -40.25 -4.39 -10.60
C PHE A 667 -40.28 -5.92 -10.82
N THR A 668 -40.51 -6.35 -12.06
CA THR A 668 -40.54 -7.78 -12.42
C THR A 668 -39.16 -8.39 -12.68
N TYR A 669 -38.07 -7.63 -12.53
CA TYR A 669 -36.70 -8.07 -12.85
C TYR A 669 -35.81 -8.03 -11.60
N SER A 670 -35.00 -9.07 -11.41
CA SER A 670 -33.89 -9.10 -10.44
C SER A 670 -32.57 -9.06 -11.21
N LEU A 671 -31.68 -8.13 -10.87
CA LEU A 671 -30.38 -7.92 -11.54
C LEU A 671 -29.22 -8.37 -10.65
N GLU A 672 -29.25 -9.66 -10.30
CA GLU A 672 -28.31 -10.32 -9.38
C GLU A 672 -26.85 -10.29 -9.86
N GLN A 673 -26.61 -10.17 -11.16
CA GLN A 673 -25.25 -10.08 -11.68
C GLN A 673 -24.55 -8.74 -11.35
N ILE A 674 -25.31 -7.69 -11.01
CA ILE A 674 -24.74 -6.36 -10.75
C ILE A 674 -24.15 -6.31 -9.34
N GLN A 675 -22.82 -6.19 -9.27
CA GLN A 675 -22.07 -6.06 -8.02
C GLN A 675 -21.63 -4.62 -7.75
N LYS A 676 -21.52 -3.77 -8.77
CA LYS A 676 -21.17 -2.36 -8.63
C LYS A 676 -22.21 -1.45 -9.26
N LEU A 677 -22.75 -0.53 -8.48
CA LEU A 677 -23.88 0.31 -8.86
C LEU A 677 -23.54 1.78 -8.66
N THR A 678 -23.61 2.58 -9.72
CA THR A 678 -23.51 4.05 -9.66
C THR A 678 -24.83 4.68 -10.07
N ILE A 679 -25.48 5.42 -9.18
CA ILE A 679 -26.84 5.94 -9.41
C ILE A 679 -27.02 7.37 -8.89
N ARG A 680 -28.06 8.02 -9.42
CA ARG A 680 -28.61 9.28 -8.96
C ARG A 680 -30.13 9.11 -8.80
N ILE A 681 -30.71 9.54 -7.68
CA ILE A 681 -32.15 9.54 -7.38
C ILE A 681 -32.63 10.99 -7.23
N SER A 682 -33.85 11.31 -7.71
CA SER A 682 -34.45 12.62 -7.47
C SER A 682 -35.13 12.70 -6.10
N ASP A 683 -34.85 13.78 -5.36
CA ASP A 683 -35.10 13.92 -3.91
C ASP A 683 -36.55 13.80 -3.42
N LYS A 684 -37.55 13.85 -4.31
CA LYS A 684 -38.96 13.92 -3.88
C LYS A 684 -39.55 12.58 -3.40
N TYR A 685 -38.88 11.44 -3.64
CA TYR A 685 -39.44 10.10 -3.34
C TYR A 685 -38.38 9.07 -2.90
N ASN A 686 -37.35 9.50 -2.16
CA ASN A 686 -36.16 8.68 -1.90
C ASN A 686 -36.48 7.32 -1.25
N GLU A 687 -37.27 7.26 -0.17
CA GLU A 687 -37.46 6.00 0.59
C GLU A 687 -38.10 4.88 -0.23
N TYR A 688 -39.21 5.15 -0.92
CA TYR A 688 -39.86 4.14 -1.77
C TYR A 688 -38.94 3.68 -2.91
N ILE A 689 -38.20 4.60 -3.53
CA ILE A 689 -37.27 4.26 -4.62
C ILE A 689 -36.13 3.38 -4.08
N ILE A 690 -35.63 3.68 -2.89
CA ILE A 690 -34.54 2.96 -2.24
C ILE A 690 -34.91 1.51 -1.94
N GLU A 691 -36.09 1.26 -1.37
CA GLU A 691 -36.57 -0.11 -1.10
C GLU A 691 -36.65 -0.96 -2.37
N GLU A 692 -37.11 -0.36 -3.46
CA GLU A 692 -37.18 -1.04 -4.74
C GLU A 692 -35.79 -1.24 -5.37
N LEU A 693 -34.80 -0.39 -5.08
CA LEU A 693 -33.43 -0.61 -5.52
C LEU A 693 -32.80 -1.83 -4.85
N PHE A 694 -33.10 -2.10 -3.58
CA PHE A 694 -32.63 -3.31 -2.91
C PHE A 694 -33.14 -4.58 -3.59
N ARG A 695 -34.43 -4.57 -4.00
CA ARG A 695 -35.04 -5.67 -4.75
C ARG A 695 -34.48 -5.80 -6.16
N LEU A 696 -34.22 -4.68 -6.84
CA LEU A 696 -33.69 -4.67 -8.19
C LEU A 696 -32.22 -5.12 -8.26
N PHE A 697 -31.41 -4.80 -7.26
CA PHE A 697 -29.96 -5.02 -7.25
C PHE A 697 -29.48 -5.72 -5.97
N PRO A 698 -29.97 -6.93 -5.67
CA PRO A 698 -29.75 -7.58 -4.37
C PRO A 698 -28.27 -7.87 -4.08
N CYS A 699 -27.46 -8.16 -5.11
CA CYS A 699 -26.05 -8.54 -4.97
C CYS A 699 -25.06 -7.38 -5.02
N THR A 700 -25.51 -6.13 -4.80
CA THR A 700 -24.63 -4.95 -4.84
C THR A 700 -23.61 -4.98 -3.72
N LYS A 701 -22.32 -5.02 -4.08
CA LYS A 701 -21.17 -4.94 -3.18
C LYS A 701 -20.57 -3.53 -3.09
N TYR A 702 -20.66 -2.76 -4.18
CA TYR A 702 -20.08 -1.43 -4.29
C TYR A 702 -21.15 -0.43 -4.76
N LEU A 703 -21.45 0.57 -3.95
CA LEU A 703 -22.44 1.60 -4.26
C LEU A 703 -21.76 2.96 -4.44
N ILE A 704 -22.08 3.69 -5.51
CA ILE A 704 -21.74 5.10 -5.70
C ILE A 704 -23.05 5.88 -5.87
N TYR A 705 -23.47 6.56 -4.80
CA TYR A 705 -24.70 7.33 -4.74
C TYR A 705 -24.41 8.81 -4.97
N LYS A 706 -24.88 9.36 -6.09
CA LYS A 706 -24.56 10.74 -6.54
C LYS A 706 -25.68 11.76 -6.30
N SER A 707 -26.53 11.50 -5.30
CA SER A 707 -27.67 12.37 -4.98
C SER A 707 -27.52 13.02 -3.62
N HIS A 708 -28.27 14.10 -3.44
CA HIS A 708 -28.37 14.79 -2.18
C HIS A 708 -28.93 13.83 -1.11
N ILE A 709 -28.23 13.71 0.01
CA ILE A 709 -28.70 12.94 1.16
C ILE A 709 -29.41 13.92 2.08
N SER A 710 -30.74 13.84 2.12
CA SER A 710 -31.57 14.73 2.94
C SER A 710 -31.46 14.46 4.44
N SER A 711 -31.05 13.26 4.86
CA SER A 711 -30.89 12.89 6.27
C SER A 711 -29.93 11.72 6.50
N THR A 712 -29.37 11.62 7.72
CA THR A 712 -28.60 10.44 8.16
C THR A 712 -29.42 9.15 8.08
N HIS A 713 -30.74 9.23 8.28
CA HIS A 713 -31.64 8.09 8.17
C HIS A 713 -31.62 7.47 6.76
N VAL A 714 -31.69 8.29 5.71
CA VAL A 714 -31.64 7.81 4.32
C VAL A 714 -30.30 7.14 4.01
N MET A 715 -29.19 7.68 4.52
CA MET A 715 -27.86 7.08 4.36
C MET A 715 -27.77 5.72 5.07
N ILE A 716 -28.19 5.65 6.33
CA ILE A 716 -28.22 4.40 7.11
C ILE A 716 -29.13 3.37 6.44
N HIS A 717 -30.27 3.82 5.90
CA HIS A 717 -31.21 2.96 5.19
C HIS A 717 -30.59 2.37 3.91
N LEU A 718 -29.90 3.18 3.11
CA LEU A 718 -29.12 2.72 1.95
C LEU A 718 -28.06 1.68 2.33
N ILE A 719 -27.29 1.95 3.39
CA ILE A 719 -26.23 1.04 3.84
C ILE A 719 -26.81 -0.29 4.32
N ASN A 720 -27.87 -0.25 5.14
CA ASN A 720 -28.48 -1.44 5.72
C ASN A 720 -29.25 -2.28 4.69
N GLY A 721 -29.84 -1.65 3.66
CA GLY A 721 -30.70 -2.35 2.71
C GLY A 721 -29.96 -3.16 1.65
N PHE A 722 -28.70 -2.86 1.36
CA PHE A 722 -27.86 -3.69 0.49
C PHE A 722 -27.14 -4.79 1.31
N GLU A 723 -27.67 -6.00 1.27
CA GLU A 723 -27.19 -7.15 2.05
C GLU A 723 -25.76 -7.60 1.71
N HIS A 724 -25.20 -7.22 0.57
CA HIS A 724 -23.82 -7.59 0.21
C HIS A 724 -22.85 -6.40 0.16
N LEU A 725 -23.26 -5.24 0.67
CA LEU A 725 -22.48 -4.01 0.58
C LEU A 725 -21.16 -4.09 1.36
N LEU A 726 -20.05 -3.93 0.63
CA LEU A 726 -18.69 -3.83 1.17
C LEU A 726 -18.21 -2.36 1.16
N ASN A 727 -18.69 -1.54 0.24
CA ASN A 727 -18.29 -0.14 0.12
C ASN A 727 -19.44 0.72 -0.43
N ALA A 728 -19.60 1.91 0.14
CA ALA A 728 -20.50 2.94 -0.34
C ALA A 728 -19.82 4.31 -0.41
N SER A 729 -19.85 4.92 -1.60
CA SER A 729 -19.45 6.31 -1.84
C SER A 729 -20.69 7.18 -2.01
N PHE A 730 -20.87 8.16 -1.15
CA PHE A 730 -21.92 9.17 -1.26
C PHE A 730 -21.32 10.48 -1.74
N ILE A 731 -21.69 10.88 -2.95
CA ILE A 731 -21.30 12.15 -3.57
C ILE A 731 -22.51 13.06 -3.52
N SER A 732 -22.46 14.06 -2.66
CA SER A 732 -23.56 15.02 -2.53
C SER A 732 -23.16 16.33 -3.18
N CYS A 733 -24.02 16.83 -4.07
CA CYS A 733 -23.89 18.14 -4.69
C CYS A 733 -24.90 19.08 -3.99
N GLY A 734 -24.44 20.08 -3.24
CA GLY A 734 -25.34 21.03 -2.56
C GLY A 734 -24.61 22.10 -1.73
N PRO A 735 -25.29 23.22 -1.41
CA PRO A 735 -24.72 24.27 -0.58
C PRO A 735 -24.39 23.75 0.83
N PHE A 736 -23.15 24.01 1.25
CA PHE A 736 -22.48 23.44 2.43
C PHE A 736 -23.25 23.63 3.76
N SER A 737 -24.05 24.69 3.88
CA SER A 737 -24.64 25.15 5.14
C SER A 737 -25.68 24.20 5.76
N ASN A 738 -26.37 23.38 4.96
CA ASN A 738 -27.38 22.45 5.48
C ASN A 738 -26.83 21.03 5.72
N GLN A 739 -25.67 20.70 5.16
CA GLN A 739 -25.10 19.35 5.19
C GLN A 739 -24.11 19.14 6.34
N GLU A 740 -23.49 20.20 6.86
CA GLU A 740 -22.71 20.12 8.10
C GLU A 740 -23.51 19.51 9.26
N GLN A 741 -24.82 19.78 9.35
CA GLN A 741 -25.63 19.25 10.45
C GLN A 741 -25.76 17.72 10.44
N ILE A 742 -25.71 17.09 9.27
CA ILE A 742 -25.82 15.63 9.13
C ILE A 742 -24.50 14.95 9.53
N PHE A 743 -23.36 15.60 9.26
CA PHE A 743 -22.02 15.00 9.43
C PHE A 743 -21.22 15.56 10.62
N ARG A 744 -21.73 16.58 11.33
CA ARG A 744 -21.28 16.94 12.69
C ARG A 744 -21.64 15.88 13.73
N TYR A 745 -22.57 14.97 13.43
CA TYR A 745 -22.84 13.84 14.30
C TYR A 745 -21.63 12.91 14.34
N ASP A 746 -21.23 12.55 15.55
CA ASP A 746 -20.18 11.57 15.84
C ASP A 746 -20.34 10.35 14.90
N PRO A 747 -19.34 10.03 14.04
CA PRO A 747 -19.35 8.85 13.20
C PRO A 747 -19.74 7.57 13.95
N ASN A 748 -19.43 7.50 15.25
CA ASN A 748 -19.82 6.39 16.13
C ASN A 748 -21.34 6.24 16.25
N LEU A 749 -22.12 7.33 16.21
CA LEU A 749 -23.59 7.31 16.25
C LEU A 749 -24.19 6.71 14.97
N ILE A 750 -23.55 6.95 13.82
CA ILE A 750 -23.95 6.33 12.55
C ILE A 750 -23.61 4.84 12.58
N VAL A 751 -22.39 4.50 13.02
CA VAL A 751 -21.94 3.11 13.16
C VAL A 751 -22.86 2.33 14.10
N SER A 752 -23.27 2.91 15.25
CA SER A 752 -24.17 2.24 16.20
C SER A 752 -25.59 1.99 15.66
N ARG A 753 -25.98 2.65 14.56
CA ARG A 753 -27.30 2.49 13.92
C ARG A 753 -27.28 1.60 12.68
N ILE A 754 -26.10 1.23 12.18
CA ILE A 754 -25.96 0.30 11.06
C ILE A 754 -26.02 -1.12 11.64
N LYS A 755 -27.08 -1.87 11.31
CA LYS A 755 -27.41 -3.16 11.94
C LYS A 755 -26.33 -4.23 11.74
N ARG A 756 -25.51 -4.08 10.71
CA ARG A 756 -24.50 -5.07 10.28
C ARG A 756 -23.10 -4.81 10.85
N LEU A 757 -22.89 -3.66 11.49
CA LEU A 757 -21.57 -3.30 12.00
C LEU A 757 -21.49 -3.63 13.49
N THR A 758 -20.65 -4.60 13.83
CA THR A 758 -20.13 -4.73 15.20
C THR A 758 -19.10 -3.63 15.44
N TYR A 759 -19.00 -3.15 16.69
CA TYR A 759 -18.08 -2.08 17.06
C TYR A 759 -16.65 -2.44 16.62
N GLY A 760 -16.04 -1.64 15.73
CA GLY A 760 -14.67 -1.86 15.21
C GLY A 760 -14.53 -2.49 13.80
N ALA A 761 -15.62 -2.68 13.03
CA ALA A 761 -15.59 -3.31 11.69
C ALA A 761 -15.84 -2.36 10.49
N SER A 762 -15.76 -1.04 10.69
CA SER A 762 -16.05 -0.08 9.63
C SER A 762 -15.14 1.13 9.69
N PHE A 763 -14.85 1.67 8.51
CA PHE A 763 -14.05 2.86 8.37
C PHE A 763 -14.76 3.87 7.47
N CYS A 764 -14.80 5.12 7.91
CA CYS A 764 -15.41 6.23 7.18
C CYS A 764 -14.33 7.28 6.90
N ARG A 765 -14.15 7.67 5.63
CA ARG A 765 -13.39 8.87 5.27
C ARG A 765 -14.30 9.84 4.56
N ILE A 766 -14.22 11.08 5.03
CA ILE A 766 -14.84 12.22 4.40
C ILE A 766 -13.75 12.94 3.62
N TYR A 767 -13.95 13.11 2.32
CA TYR A 767 -13.06 13.90 1.46
C TYR A 767 -13.79 15.15 1.00
N TYR A 768 -13.11 16.28 1.11
CA TYR A 768 -13.52 17.52 0.49
C TYR A 768 -12.89 17.62 -0.91
N LEU A 769 -13.69 17.92 -1.94
CA LEU A 769 -13.19 18.13 -3.31
C LEU A 769 -13.29 19.61 -3.69
N PRO A 770 -12.18 20.36 -3.70
CA PRO A 770 -12.21 21.81 -3.88
C PRO A 770 -12.62 22.27 -5.30
N ASN A 771 -12.42 21.43 -6.33
CA ASN A 771 -12.41 21.91 -7.72
C ASN A 771 -13.78 22.25 -8.34
N ASN A 772 -14.91 21.98 -7.66
CA ASN A 772 -16.26 22.28 -8.16
C ASN A 772 -17.11 23.12 -7.18
N GLY A 773 -16.52 23.67 -6.11
CA GLY A 773 -17.15 24.64 -5.20
C GLY A 773 -18.39 24.19 -4.40
N SER A 774 -18.86 22.94 -4.51
CA SER A 774 -20.08 22.48 -3.82
C SER A 774 -20.24 20.95 -3.68
N GLU A 775 -19.20 20.17 -3.99
CA GLU A 775 -19.26 18.71 -3.92
C GLU A 775 -18.36 18.18 -2.80
N PHE A 776 -18.90 17.30 -1.96
CA PHE A 776 -18.12 16.50 -1.02
C PHE A 776 -18.38 15.01 -1.28
N ILE A 777 -17.34 14.20 -1.06
CA ILE A 777 -17.40 12.75 -1.23
C ILE A 777 -17.21 12.11 0.14
N ILE A 778 -18.18 11.31 0.54
CA ILE A 778 -18.12 10.51 1.75
C ILE A 778 -17.96 9.05 1.34
N ASN A 779 -16.82 8.46 1.66
CA ASN A 779 -16.53 7.06 1.37
C ASN A 779 -16.65 6.24 2.66
N TRP A 780 -17.52 5.23 2.62
CA TRP A 780 -17.72 4.26 3.68
C TRP A 780 -17.20 2.90 3.23
N TRP A 781 -16.29 2.34 4.00
CA TRP A 781 -15.82 0.96 3.83
C TRP A 781 -16.33 0.11 4.99
N ILE A 782 -16.95 -1.00 4.64
CA ILE A 782 -17.46 -2.02 5.54
C ILE A 782 -16.55 -3.22 5.34
N GLU A 783 -15.62 -3.45 6.26
CA GLU A 783 -14.73 -4.60 6.19
C GLU A 783 -15.32 -5.74 7.03
N GLU A 784 -15.43 -6.94 6.45
CA GLU A 784 -15.64 -8.14 7.25
C GLU A 784 -14.44 -8.30 8.19
N GLN A 785 -14.70 -8.55 9.48
CA GLN A 785 -13.68 -8.57 10.53
C GLN A 785 -12.48 -9.46 10.17
N VAL A 786 -11.41 -8.84 9.67
CA VAL A 786 -10.05 -9.28 9.92
C VAL A 786 -9.57 -8.38 11.04
N SER A 787 -9.28 -8.94 12.21
CA SER A 787 -9.06 -8.15 13.43
C SER A 787 -8.11 -6.98 13.16
N HIS A 788 -8.61 -5.74 13.34
CA HIS A 788 -7.81 -4.54 13.11
C HIS A 788 -6.58 -4.49 14.01
N PHE A 789 -6.53 -5.26 15.11
CA PHE A 789 -5.29 -5.39 15.88
C PHE A 789 -4.20 -6.13 15.09
N TYR A 790 -4.55 -7.19 14.37
CA TYR A 790 -3.62 -7.88 13.46
C TYR A 790 -3.41 -7.10 12.17
N VAL A 791 -4.40 -6.38 11.62
CA VAL A 791 -4.19 -5.60 10.39
C VAL A 791 -3.47 -4.30 10.67
N ILE A 792 -3.62 -3.66 11.84
CA ILE A 792 -2.82 -2.49 12.24
C ILE A 792 -1.45 -2.93 12.75
N GLN A 793 -1.27 -4.11 13.35
CA GLN A 793 0.07 -4.65 13.60
C GLN A 793 0.73 -5.12 12.31
N ILE A 794 0.04 -5.84 11.44
CA ILE A 794 0.55 -6.25 10.11
C ILE A 794 0.70 -5.03 9.22
N LEU A 795 -0.10 -3.97 9.33
CA LEU A 795 0.08 -2.70 8.60
C LEU A 795 1.08 -1.80 9.27
N LEU A 796 1.30 -1.76 10.59
CA LEU A 796 2.43 -1.03 11.18
C LEU A 796 3.72 -1.77 10.91
N ILE A 797 3.69 -3.11 10.93
CA ILE A 797 4.78 -3.98 10.51
C ILE A 797 4.95 -3.81 9.00
N PHE A 798 3.93 -3.91 8.14
CA PHE A 798 4.00 -3.64 6.69
C PHE A 798 4.34 -2.20 6.37
N TYR A 799 3.95 -1.21 7.17
CA TYR A 799 4.32 0.19 6.95
C TYR A 799 5.78 0.34 7.34
N CYS A 800 6.22 -0.25 8.45
CA CYS A 800 7.63 -0.40 8.85
C CYS A 800 8.44 -1.35 7.93
N PHE A 801 7.81 -2.18 7.09
CA PHE A 801 8.45 -3.18 6.21
C PHE A 801 8.31 -2.87 4.71
N ILE A 802 7.40 -1.99 4.27
CA ILE A 802 7.51 -1.19 3.04
C ILE A 802 8.56 -0.09 3.28
N LEU A 803 8.74 0.29 4.54
CA LEU A 803 9.89 0.98 5.09
C LEU A 803 11.11 0.06 5.28
N ILE A 804 11.18 -1.22 4.85
CA ILE A 804 12.41 -2.04 4.71
C ILE A 804 12.61 -2.38 3.23
#